data_AF-A0A4D6MP20-F1
#
_entry.id   AF-A0A4D6MP20-F1
#
_cell.length_a   1.000
_cell.length_b   1.000
_cell.length_c   1.000
_cell.angle_alpha   90.00
_cell.angle_beta   90.00
_cell.angle_gamma   90.00
#
_symmetry.space_group_name_H-M   'P 1'
#
loop_
_entity.id
_entity.type
_entity.pdbx_description
1 polymer ?
#
loop_
_entity_poly.entity_id
_entity_poly.type
_entity_poly.pdbx_seq_one_letter_code
_entity_poly.pdbx_strand_id
1 'polypeptide(L)'
;MEKDNEAYLKLFWGRSSNQKMSLLSKKGKSRTMVFVMVFFAATFLAFTVWNITSTFSPGASILMKKKPSPVPIPKAQEQEFPLRCTPPHVPQECPRDYPRSHKPTGPARTCPSYFKWIHEDLKAWRERGITREMVEGARRTAHMRVVIVDGRVYVEKYKKSIQTRDAFTLWGIMQLLRVYPGKIPDLELLFDCDDRPVIPKGRFEGPNAATPPLFRYCSDQWSFDIVFPDWSFWGWAEINIKPWKYVLEDIKNGNKKTKWKERVPYAYWKGNPNVTPTRKNLMTCNLTDKDDWNTRLYIQDWDQESQQGFKQSNLGDQCTHRYKIYVEGWAWSVSEKYILACDSTNLYVRSRFHDFFIRGMVPLEHYWPIRDNTKCSSLKFAVEWGNNHTDKAQAMGEAASKFIHEDMDMDHVYDYMFHLLNEYAKLLKFKPVIPPKAVEYCPETMACALNGTERRFMEDSMVKFPSHSNPCTIPPPYDATSLQQFLDRKANSTRQVINCVDFALQRSNPQRRRDKVYIGCGAGFGGDRPSAALKLLQRVQELNYLVLECLAERTLVDRYQIMMSGGDGYDSQISNWMRVLLPLALERGTCIITNMGAMDPLGAQHKVLEIADSLGLSVSVAVAHEVSVTNIGSGFSPAKSYFMDGGISTYLGAAPIVRCLEKYQPNVIITSRIADAALFLAPMVYELGWNWDELDHLAQGSLAGHLLECGCQLTGGYFMHPGDQYRDMSFQQLLDLSLPFAEICFDGQVSVAKAEGSGGVLNFSTCAEQLLYEVGDPEAYVTPDVVINFQDVSFSTLSSSRVLCLGAKPSTVSVPDKLLQLVPQDCGWKGWGEISYGGYECVKRAKAAEYLVRSWMEEIYPGLNHRILSYIIGFDSLKATSSNGNERSQRTSEDIRLRMDGLFEQKEQALQFTREFIALYTNGPAGGGGISTGYKKENLLEKHLVKREEVFWRTGVKRNTVSESNKVVNPEHNLRHTLTVAAKLQAEIDKSSSEFAFLGSSCSNSPAPSGQKIPLYKVAHSRAGDKGNDINFSLIPHFPPDYKRLKQIITSQWVKSVVSHLLDLSLSSDQDARNQTDKRINENVTVEIYEVKGIQSLNIVVRNILDGGVNCSRRIDRHGKTISDLILCQQVVLPP
;
A
#
# COMPACT_ATOMS: atom_id res chain seq x y z
N MET A 1 -3.28 34.29 16.99
CA MET A 1 -1.95 34.49 16.39
C MET A 1 -1.88 35.93 15.89
N GLU A 2 -1.46 36.88 16.72
CA GLU A 2 -1.81 38.29 16.50
C GLU A 2 -0.73 39.30 16.95
N LYS A 3 0.53 38.86 17.11
CA LYS A 3 1.64 39.74 17.52
C LYS A 3 2.87 39.77 16.60
N ASP A 4 3.03 38.81 15.69
CA ASP A 4 4.24 38.74 14.84
C ASP A 4 4.13 39.52 13.50
N ASN A 5 2.96 40.07 13.17
CA ASN A 5 2.72 40.75 11.89
C ASN A 5 3.24 42.21 11.84
N GLU A 6 3.40 42.91 12.96
CA GLU A 6 3.83 44.32 12.94
C GLU A 6 5.31 44.52 12.58
N ALA A 7 6.16 43.51 12.82
CA ALA A 7 7.60 43.62 12.56
C ALA A 7 7.94 43.72 11.05
N TYR A 8 7.20 43.02 10.19
CA TYR A 8 7.51 42.93 8.75
C TYR A 8 7.05 44.14 7.92
N LEU A 9 6.06 44.91 8.41
CA LEU A 9 5.50 46.04 7.65
C LEU A 9 6.43 47.26 7.56
N LYS A 10 7.42 47.38 8.45
CA LYS A 10 8.36 48.52 8.47
C LYS A 10 9.50 48.44 7.44
N LEU A 11 9.67 47.32 6.73
CA LEU A 11 10.74 47.14 5.74
C LEU A 11 10.41 47.65 4.33
N PHE A 12 9.14 47.95 4.03
CA PHE A 12 8.70 48.29 2.66
C PHE A 12 8.27 49.75 2.43
N TRP A 13 8.22 50.59 3.48
CA TRP A 13 7.74 51.98 3.36
C TRP A 13 8.58 52.99 4.15
N GLY A 14 9.67 53.45 3.52
CA GLY A 14 10.46 54.63 3.92
C GLY A 14 10.90 55.40 2.67
N ARG A 15 10.89 56.73 2.69
CA ARG A 15 11.07 57.57 1.48
C ARG A 15 11.87 58.84 1.77
N SER A 16 12.61 59.33 0.77
CA SER A 16 13.48 60.53 0.80
C SER A 16 14.79 60.34 1.61
N SER A 17 15.90 61.04 1.31
CA SER A 17 16.09 62.18 0.40
C SER A 17 17.47 62.16 -0.32
N ASN A 18 17.77 63.21 -1.11
CA ASN A 18 18.98 63.35 -1.93
C ASN A 18 20.28 63.53 -1.11
N GLN A 19 21.41 63.00 -1.61
CA GLN A 19 22.62 63.81 -1.84
C GLN A 19 23.63 63.19 -2.83
N LYS A 20 24.73 63.90 -3.12
CA LYS A 20 25.59 63.75 -4.31
C LYS A 20 26.90 62.96 -4.06
N MET A 21 27.39 62.30 -5.11
CA MET A 21 28.82 62.04 -5.42
C MET A 21 29.57 61.11 -4.42
N SER A 22 30.74 60.53 -4.73
CA SER A 22 31.66 60.74 -5.87
C SER A 22 32.21 59.43 -6.47
N LEU A 23 33.17 59.53 -7.39
CA LEU A 23 33.81 58.38 -8.04
C LEU A 23 34.78 57.65 -7.08
N LEU A 24 35.04 56.37 -7.35
CA LEU A 24 36.43 55.90 -7.47
C LEU A 24 36.57 54.63 -8.33
N SER A 25 37.72 54.51 -8.97
CA SER A 25 38.07 53.48 -9.96
C SER A 25 38.78 52.28 -9.32
N LYS A 26 38.59 51.09 -9.89
CA LYS A 26 39.72 50.17 -10.18
C LYS A 26 39.39 49.19 -11.31
N LYS A 27 40.41 48.87 -12.12
CA LYS A 27 40.34 47.95 -13.28
C LYS A 27 40.90 46.57 -12.90
N GLY A 28 40.32 45.52 -13.45
CA GLY A 28 40.95 44.20 -13.67
C GLY A 28 41.06 43.91 -15.17
N LYS A 29 42.00 43.04 -15.59
CA LYS A 29 42.28 42.67 -17.00
C LYS A 29 42.70 41.21 -17.10
N SER A 30 42.62 40.66 -18.33
CA SER A 30 43.21 39.39 -18.79
C SER A 30 42.53 38.10 -18.28
N ARG A 31 42.54 36.97 -18.99
CA ARG A 31 42.97 36.61 -20.37
C ARG A 31 42.10 35.39 -20.78
N THR A 32 41.46 35.36 -21.96
CA THR A 32 42.01 34.87 -23.24
C THR A 32 42.42 33.39 -23.24
N MET A 33 41.63 32.54 -23.91
CA MET A 33 42.17 31.51 -24.80
C MET A 33 41.19 31.24 -25.96
N VAL A 34 41.72 30.79 -27.10
CA VAL A 34 40.99 30.45 -28.33
C VAL A 34 41.57 29.14 -28.84
N PHE A 35 40.72 28.22 -29.30
CA PHE A 35 41.13 27.13 -30.19
C PHE A 35 40.02 26.83 -31.20
N VAL A 36 40.42 26.51 -32.43
CA VAL A 36 39.53 26.27 -33.58
C VAL A 36 40.17 25.17 -34.43
N MET A 37 39.38 24.15 -34.79
CA MET A 37 39.33 23.43 -36.09
C MET A 37 38.25 22.33 -35.93
N VAL A 38 37.18 22.32 -36.74
CA VAL A 38 37.09 21.97 -38.17
C VAL A 38 37.32 20.47 -38.41
N PHE A 39 36.24 19.77 -38.78
CA PHE A 39 36.28 18.66 -39.73
C PHE A 39 34.98 18.64 -40.57
N PHE A 40 35.08 18.16 -41.81
CA PHE A 40 34.00 18.16 -42.81
C PHE A 40 32.99 17.02 -42.54
N ALA A 41 31.70 17.09 -42.90
CA ALA A 41 31.04 17.65 -44.09
C ALA A 41 31.14 16.78 -45.37
N ALA A 42 30.71 15.51 -45.23
CA ALA A 42 30.16 14.64 -46.27
C ALA A 42 29.11 13.74 -45.59
N THR A 43 28.04 13.25 -46.22
CA THR A 43 27.69 13.14 -47.65
C THR A 43 26.30 13.70 -47.98
N PHE A 44 26.03 13.92 -49.27
CA PHE A 44 24.73 14.33 -49.83
C PHE A 44 24.42 13.44 -51.04
N LEU A 45 23.14 13.29 -51.42
CA LEU A 45 22.61 12.57 -52.60
C LEU A 45 22.74 11.03 -52.68
N ALA A 46 21.74 10.34 -52.13
CA ALA A 46 21.16 9.08 -52.64
C ALA A 46 19.79 8.89 -51.92
N PHE A 47 18.67 8.49 -52.53
CA PHE A 47 18.31 8.23 -53.93
C PHE A 47 16.80 8.55 -54.08
N THR A 48 16.29 8.81 -55.28
CA THR A 48 14.83 8.95 -55.55
C THR A 48 14.40 8.06 -56.72
N VAL A 49 13.09 8.03 -57.03
CA VAL A 49 12.46 7.43 -58.24
C VAL A 49 12.07 5.93 -58.19
N TRP A 50 10.82 5.69 -57.75
CA TRP A 50 9.70 5.14 -58.57
C TRP A 50 9.43 3.61 -58.70
N ASN A 51 8.15 3.25 -58.50
CA ASN A 51 7.31 2.10 -58.96
C ASN A 51 6.50 1.49 -57.78
N ILE A 52 5.15 1.38 -57.70
CA ILE A 52 3.94 1.46 -58.58
C ILE A 52 3.34 0.08 -58.99
N THR A 53 2.01 -0.05 -58.82
CA THR A 53 1.05 -1.13 -59.24
C THR A 53 1.24 -2.55 -58.65
N SER A 54 0.21 -3.40 -58.39
CA SER A 54 -1.26 -3.31 -58.12
C SER A 54 -1.75 -4.73 -57.67
N THR A 55 -3.02 -5.19 -57.50
CA THR A 55 -4.42 -4.77 -57.83
C THR A 55 -5.46 -5.60 -57.00
N PHE A 56 -6.78 -5.46 -57.26
CA PHE A 56 -7.91 -6.40 -57.00
C PHE A 56 -8.46 -6.67 -55.56
N SER A 57 -9.38 -5.79 -55.11
CA SER A 57 -10.86 -5.99 -54.95
C SER A 57 -11.51 -7.40 -54.77
N PRO A 58 -12.78 -7.51 -54.29
CA PRO A 58 -13.64 -6.55 -53.52
C PRO A 58 -14.50 -7.15 -52.36
N GLY A 59 -15.07 -6.28 -51.51
CA GLY A 59 -16.24 -6.59 -50.65
C GLY A 59 -16.18 -5.90 -49.27
N ALA A 60 -17.24 -5.29 -48.71
CA ALA A 60 -18.57 -4.96 -49.24
C ALA A 60 -19.00 -3.56 -48.74
N SER A 61 -19.82 -2.85 -49.51
CA SER A 61 -20.10 -1.41 -49.29
C SER A 61 -21.39 -1.15 -48.48
N ILE A 62 -21.25 -0.60 -47.27
CA ILE A 62 -22.38 -0.04 -46.50
C ILE A 62 -22.68 1.39 -46.97
N LEU A 63 -23.96 1.70 -47.16
CA LEU A 63 -24.44 2.90 -47.87
C LEU A 63 -24.38 4.19 -47.03
N MET A 64 -23.19 4.74 -46.83
CA MET A 64 -23.00 6.09 -46.27
C MET A 64 -23.61 7.16 -47.20
N LYS A 65 -24.76 7.71 -46.82
CA LYS A 65 -25.41 8.84 -47.51
C LYS A 65 -24.45 10.04 -47.56
N LYS A 66 -24.14 10.55 -48.76
CA LYS A 66 -23.49 11.86 -48.92
C LYS A 66 -24.32 12.92 -48.19
N LYS A 67 -23.70 13.64 -47.23
CA LYS A 67 -24.21 14.97 -46.86
C LYS A 67 -24.16 15.87 -48.10
N PRO A 68 -25.19 16.69 -48.38
CA PRO A 68 -25.08 17.70 -49.42
C PRO A 68 -24.00 18.71 -49.03
N SER A 69 -23.25 19.22 -50.01
CA SER A 69 -22.39 20.38 -49.80
C SER A 69 -23.24 21.55 -49.31
N PRO A 70 -22.82 22.30 -48.27
CA PRO A 70 -23.56 23.47 -47.84
C PRO A 70 -23.55 24.51 -48.96
N VAL A 71 -24.74 24.92 -49.40
CA VAL A 71 -24.92 26.12 -50.23
C VAL A 71 -24.28 27.31 -49.47
N PRO A 72 -23.58 28.24 -50.15
CA PRO A 72 -23.05 29.42 -49.47
C PRO A 72 -24.21 30.28 -48.97
N ILE A 73 -24.58 30.11 -47.70
CA ILE A 73 -25.46 31.04 -47.01
C ILE A 73 -24.72 32.38 -47.00
N PRO A 74 -25.33 33.49 -47.49
CA PRO A 74 -24.69 34.79 -47.41
C PRO A 74 -24.36 35.09 -45.95
N LYS A 75 -23.09 35.36 -45.64
CA LYS A 75 -22.74 35.90 -44.34
C LYS A 75 -23.53 37.19 -44.16
N ALA A 76 -24.35 37.27 -43.12
CA ALA A 76 -24.86 38.55 -42.67
C ALA A 76 -23.67 39.47 -42.39
N GLN A 77 -23.75 40.74 -42.78
CA GLN A 77 -22.71 41.70 -42.44
C GLN A 77 -22.78 41.98 -40.93
N GLU A 78 -21.97 41.24 -40.17
CA GLU A 78 -21.78 41.42 -38.74
C GLU A 78 -21.29 42.86 -38.48
N GLN A 79 -22.12 43.67 -37.81
CA GLN A 79 -21.74 45.02 -37.42
C GLN A 79 -20.71 44.93 -36.28
N GLU A 80 -19.42 45.12 -36.60
CA GLU A 80 -18.41 45.32 -35.58
C GLU A 80 -18.65 46.63 -34.80
N PHE A 81 -18.38 46.58 -33.50
CA PHE A 81 -18.35 47.75 -32.62
C PHE A 81 -16.89 48.04 -32.18
N PRO A 82 -16.04 48.60 -33.06
CA PRO A 82 -14.66 48.94 -32.73
C PRO A 82 -14.56 50.07 -31.70
N LEU A 83 -13.40 50.20 -31.07
CA LEU A 83 -13.10 51.21 -30.05
C LEU A 83 -13.13 52.63 -30.65
N ARG A 84 -13.96 53.53 -30.11
CA ARG A 84 -14.18 54.88 -30.68
C ARG A 84 -13.52 55.98 -29.87
N CYS A 85 -12.22 56.17 -30.11
CA CYS A 85 -11.42 57.18 -29.40
C CYS A 85 -11.65 58.60 -29.91
N THR A 86 -11.84 59.55 -28.99
CA THR A 86 -11.82 60.99 -29.29
C THR A 86 -10.40 61.49 -29.56
N PRO A 87 -10.23 62.62 -30.28
CA PRO A 87 -8.92 63.28 -30.38
C PRO A 87 -8.38 63.70 -29.00
N PRO A 88 -7.04 63.84 -28.85
CA PRO A 88 -6.45 64.41 -27.64
C PRO A 88 -7.11 65.74 -27.26
N HIS A 89 -7.23 65.99 -25.95
CA HIS A 89 -7.90 67.14 -25.33
C HIS A 89 -9.44 67.16 -25.35
N VAL A 90 -10.12 66.25 -26.08
CA VAL A 90 -11.57 66.04 -25.92
C VAL A 90 -11.82 64.94 -24.88
N PRO A 91 -12.55 65.19 -23.78
CA PRO A 91 -12.90 64.15 -22.81
C PRO A 91 -13.57 62.95 -23.48
N GLN A 92 -13.06 61.75 -23.20
CA GLN A 92 -13.63 60.52 -23.72
C GLN A 92 -14.94 60.22 -22.97
N GLU A 93 -16.04 60.12 -23.72
CA GLU A 93 -17.34 59.70 -23.20
C GLU A 93 -17.68 58.25 -23.62
N CYS A 94 -18.68 57.67 -22.96
CA CYS A 94 -19.18 56.33 -23.25
C CYS A 94 -20.27 56.33 -24.33
N PRO A 95 -20.08 55.60 -25.45
CA PRO A 95 -21.05 55.51 -26.53
C PRO A 95 -22.45 55.08 -26.06
N ARG A 96 -23.49 55.72 -26.59
CA ARG A 96 -24.90 55.46 -26.24
C ARG A 96 -25.59 54.50 -27.21
N ASP A 97 -24.95 54.17 -28.34
CA ASP A 97 -25.42 53.33 -29.45
C ASP A 97 -24.93 51.87 -29.40
N TYR A 98 -24.19 51.46 -28.36
CA TYR A 98 -23.90 50.05 -28.13
C TYR A 98 -25.20 49.23 -28.05
N PRO A 99 -25.21 47.98 -28.58
CA PRO A 99 -26.42 47.15 -28.61
C PRO A 99 -26.86 46.83 -27.18
N ARG A 100 -28.13 47.10 -26.84
CA ARG A 100 -28.68 46.79 -25.50
C ARG A 100 -29.44 45.46 -25.43
N SER A 101 -29.64 44.79 -26.55
CA SER A 101 -30.14 43.41 -26.60
C SER A 101 -29.60 42.71 -27.84
N HIS A 102 -29.45 41.39 -27.76
CA HIS A 102 -29.14 40.53 -28.90
C HIS A 102 -29.99 39.25 -28.84
N LYS A 103 -30.48 38.79 -30.00
CA LYS A 103 -31.19 37.52 -30.15
C LYS A 103 -30.25 36.49 -30.81
N PRO A 104 -29.51 35.69 -30.03
CA PRO A 104 -28.66 34.64 -30.58
C PRO A 104 -29.49 33.59 -31.33
N THR A 105 -28.89 33.00 -32.35
CA THR A 105 -29.49 32.00 -33.25
C THR A 105 -28.99 30.57 -32.99
N GLY A 106 -27.92 30.41 -32.20
CA GLY A 106 -27.34 29.12 -31.83
C GLY A 106 -28.01 28.45 -30.61
N PRO A 107 -28.06 27.11 -30.58
CA PRO A 107 -28.55 26.35 -29.42
C PRO A 107 -27.63 26.52 -28.21
N ALA A 108 -28.20 26.43 -27.00
CA ALA A 108 -27.42 26.37 -25.76
C ALA A 108 -26.71 25.02 -25.62
N ARG A 109 -25.46 25.02 -25.18
CA ARG A 109 -24.69 23.84 -24.78
C ARG A 109 -24.89 23.57 -23.27
N THR A 110 -24.43 22.45 -22.73
CA THR A 110 -24.31 22.27 -21.27
C THR A 110 -22.98 22.85 -20.79
N CYS A 111 -22.92 23.53 -19.65
CA CYS A 111 -21.65 24.04 -19.13
C CYS A 111 -20.77 22.90 -18.55
N PRO A 112 -19.43 23.08 -18.55
CA PRO A 112 -18.49 22.21 -17.85
C PRO A 112 -18.87 21.92 -16.39
N SER A 113 -18.49 20.73 -15.91
CA SER A 113 -18.90 20.22 -14.59
C SER A 113 -18.47 21.10 -13.42
N TYR A 114 -17.35 21.83 -13.54
CA TYR A 114 -16.85 22.72 -12.49
C TYR A 114 -17.75 23.94 -12.23
N PHE A 115 -18.65 24.30 -13.15
CA PHE A 115 -19.63 25.38 -12.92
C PHE A 115 -20.54 25.09 -11.71
N LYS A 116 -20.66 23.82 -11.29
CA LYS A 116 -21.37 23.45 -10.06
C LYS A 116 -20.84 24.15 -8.81
N TRP A 117 -19.56 24.57 -8.79
CA TRP A 117 -18.97 25.26 -7.63
C TRP A 117 -19.56 26.65 -7.38
N ILE A 118 -20.19 27.30 -8.38
CA ILE A 118 -20.98 28.53 -8.20
C ILE A 118 -22.07 28.33 -7.14
N HIS A 119 -22.70 27.15 -7.10
CA HIS A 119 -23.76 26.82 -6.12
C HIS A 119 -23.25 26.68 -4.69
N GLU A 120 -21.99 26.26 -4.52
CA GLU A 120 -21.36 26.11 -3.20
C GLU A 120 -20.72 27.42 -2.72
N ASP A 121 -20.14 28.22 -3.63
CA ASP A 121 -19.63 29.56 -3.31
C ASP A 121 -20.75 30.50 -2.85
N LEU A 122 -21.89 30.51 -3.56
CA LEU A 122 -23.04 31.35 -3.20
C LEU A 122 -23.93 30.79 -2.08
N LYS A 123 -23.62 29.59 -1.57
CA LYS A 123 -24.43 28.82 -0.61
C LYS A 123 -24.73 29.59 0.68
N ALA A 124 -23.76 30.36 1.19
CA ALA A 124 -23.88 31.14 2.41
C ALA A 124 -25.01 32.19 2.38
N TRP A 125 -25.45 32.59 1.18
CA TRP A 125 -26.50 33.59 0.97
C TRP A 125 -27.79 33.01 0.37
N ARG A 126 -27.84 31.71 0.06
CA ARG A 126 -28.97 31.09 -0.68
C ARG A 126 -30.32 31.24 0.03
N GLU A 127 -30.36 31.14 1.36
CA GLU A 127 -31.61 31.19 2.13
C GLU A 127 -32.04 32.62 2.46
N ARG A 128 -31.13 33.43 3.02
CA ARG A 128 -31.43 34.80 3.50
C ARG A 128 -31.33 35.86 2.40
N GLY A 129 -30.55 35.59 1.36
CA GLY A 129 -30.08 36.57 0.40
C GLY A 129 -28.97 37.48 0.95
N ILE A 130 -28.77 38.59 0.25
CA ILE A 130 -27.73 39.59 0.48
C ILE A 130 -28.42 40.94 0.75
N THR A 131 -28.21 41.50 1.94
CA THR A 131 -28.70 42.84 2.30
C THR A 131 -27.65 43.92 2.01
N ARG A 132 -28.05 45.20 2.05
CA ARG A 132 -27.13 46.32 1.77
C ARG A 132 -26.05 46.44 2.84
N GLU A 133 -26.36 46.07 4.07
CA GLU A 133 -25.45 46.06 5.23
C GLU A 133 -24.37 44.99 5.07
N MET A 134 -24.72 43.82 4.52
CA MET A 134 -23.75 42.75 4.22
C MET A 134 -22.75 43.21 3.15
N VAL A 135 -23.22 43.93 2.12
CA VAL A 135 -22.34 44.53 1.10
C VAL A 135 -21.44 45.61 1.71
N GLU A 136 -21.98 46.61 2.43
CA GLU A 136 -21.13 47.62 3.10
C GLU A 136 -20.14 46.98 4.11
N GLY A 137 -20.45 45.82 4.69
CA GLY A 137 -19.52 45.04 5.52
C GLY A 137 -18.22 44.65 4.81
N ALA A 138 -18.27 44.33 3.52
CA ALA A 138 -17.10 43.96 2.70
C ALA A 138 -16.28 45.18 2.23
N ARG A 139 -16.80 46.41 2.38
CA ARG A 139 -16.15 47.65 1.93
C ARG A 139 -14.77 47.89 2.55
N ARG A 140 -14.51 47.36 3.75
CA ARG A 140 -13.26 47.56 4.49
C ARG A 140 -12.04 46.92 3.82
N THR A 141 -12.24 45.87 3.02
CA THR A 141 -11.16 45.16 2.30
C THR A 141 -11.22 45.37 0.79
N ALA A 142 -12.41 45.64 0.24
CA ALA A 142 -12.62 45.86 -1.19
C ALA A 142 -11.74 46.99 -1.78
N HIS A 143 -11.30 46.77 -3.02
CA HIS A 143 -10.64 47.77 -3.85
C HIS A 143 -11.63 48.68 -4.56
N MET A 144 -12.73 48.11 -5.04
CA MET A 144 -13.74 48.80 -5.83
C MET A 144 -15.14 48.22 -5.60
N ARG A 145 -16.13 49.11 -5.63
CA ARG A 145 -17.54 48.76 -5.84
C ARG A 145 -17.85 48.87 -7.32
N VAL A 146 -18.50 47.84 -7.87
CA VAL A 146 -18.99 47.82 -9.25
C VAL A 146 -20.51 47.67 -9.20
N VAL A 147 -21.20 48.52 -9.96
CA VAL A 147 -22.66 48.53 -10.07
C VAL A 147 -23.03 48.44 -11.54
N ILE A 148 -23.88 47.50 -11.90
CA ILE A 148 -24.44 47.36 -13.25
C ILE A 148 -25.89 47.84 -13.21
N VAL A 149 -26.25 48.76 -14.11
CA VAL A 149 -27.63 49.28 -14.27
C VAL A 149 -27.87 49.57 -15.77
N ASP A 150 -29.00 49.14 -16.36
CA ASP A 150 -29.29 49.35 -17.80
C ASP A 150 -28.16 48.85 -18.72
N GLY A 151 -27.47 47.77 -18.32
CA GLY A 151 -26.31 47.22 -19.03
C GLY A 151 -25.04 48.08 -19.00
N ARG A 152 -24.99 49.13 -18.17
CA ARG A 152 -23.85 50.06 -18.00
C ARG A 152 -23.07 49.73 -16.73
N VAL A 153 -21.76 49.94 -16.74
CA VAL A 153 -20.90 49.73 -15.56
C VAL A 153 -20.63 51.07 -14.88
N TYR A 154 -20.85 51.13 -13.58
CA TYR A 154 -20.48 52.26 -12.71
C TYR A 154 -19.51 51.79 -11.62
N VAL A 155 -18.41 52.51 -11.41
CA VAL A 155 -17.33 52.10 -10.49
C VAL A 155 -16.99 53.19 -9.47
N GLU A 156 -17.07 52.86 -8.18
CA GLU A 156 -16.48 53.65 -7.09
C GLU A 156 -15.20 52.93 -6.60
N LYS A 157 -14.03 53.55 -6.76
CA LYS A 157 -12.75 53.00 -6.27
C LYS A 157 -12.44 53.48 -4.85
N TYR A 158 -12.00 52.57 -3.98
CA TYR A 158 -11.69 52.85 -2.57
C TYR A 158 -10.18 52.89 -2.29
N LYS A 159 -9.41 51.95 -2.85
CA LYS A 159 -7.94 51.89 -2.77
C LYS A 159 -7.34 51.50 -4.13
N LYS A 160 -6.07 51.82 -4.35
CA LYS A 160 -5.33 51.38 -5.55
C LYS A 160 -5.05 49.88 -5.46
N SER A 161 -5.23 49.18 -6.58
CA SER A 161 -4.80 47.78 -6.72
C SER A 161 -3.28 47.64 -6.77
N ILE A 162 -2.79 46.45 -6.41
CA ILE A 162 -1.54 45.94 -6.97
C ILE A 162 -1.74 45.84 -8.48
N GLN A 163 -0.88 46.49 -9.27
CA GLN A 163 -0.84 46.37 -10.74
C GLN A 163 -2.17 46.69 -11.45
N THR A 164 -2.25 46.45 -12.76
CA THR A 164 -3.43 46.63 -13.62
C THR A 164 -4.58 45.62 -13.36
N ARG A 165 -4.57 44.93 -12.21
CA ARG A 165 -5.51 43.84 -11.89
C ARG A 165 -6.96 44.30 -11.82
N ASP A 166 -7.21 45.45 -11.19
CA ASP A 166 -8.55 46.04 -11.14
C ASP A 166 -9.02 46.49 -12.52
N ALA A 167 -8.12 47.09 -13.31
CA ALA A 167 -8.39 47.51 -14.68
C ALA A 167 -8.77 46.33 -15.60
N PHE A 168 -7.99 45.25 -15.64
CA PHE A 168 -8.31 44.09 -16.49
C PHE A 168 -9.50 43.27 -15.96
N THR A 169 -9.77 43.27 -14.65
CA THR A 169 -11.02 42.70 -14.08
C THR A 169 -12.26 43.50 -14.55
N LEU A 170 -12.20 44.83 -14.49
CA LEU A 170 -13.27 45.71 -15.02
C LEU A 170 -13.42 45.55 -16.53
N TRP A 171 -12.32 45.45 -17.26
CA TRP A 171 -12.32 45.21 -18.71
C TRP A 171 -13.09 43.94 -19.06
N GLY A 172 -12.85 42.84 -18.33
CA GLY A 172 -13.57 41.58 -18.50
C GLY A 172 -15.07 41.69 -18.25
N ILE A 173 -15.50 42.42 -17.22
CA ILE A 173 -16.93 42.67 -16.94
C ILE A 173 -17.60 43.46 -18.07
N MET A 174 -16.90 44.44 -18.66
CA MET A 174 -17.40 45.17 -19.84
C MET A 174 -17.40 44.31 -21.11
N GLN A 175 -16.43 43.41 -21.28
CA GLN A 175 -16.45 42.46 -22.38
C GLN A 175 -17.63 41.49 -22.24
N LEU A 176 -17.92 40.98 -21.05
CA LEU A 176 -19.10 40.14 -20.77
C LEU A 176 -20.41 40.83 -21.19
N LEU A 177 -20.56 42.13 -20.87
CA LEU A 177 -21.72 42.93 -21.29
C LEU A 177 -21.80 43.10 -22.82
N ARG A 178 -20.67 43.05 -23.53
CA ARG A 178 -20.61 43.03 -25.00
C ARG A 178 -20.89 41.65 -25.59
N VAL A 179 -20.50 40.56 -24.92
CA VAL A 179 -20.84 39.16 -25.30
C VAL A 179 -22.35 38.93 -25.17
N TYR A 180 -22.95 39.37 -24.05
CA TYR A 180 -24.35 39.13 -23.70
C TYR A 180 -25.14 40.41 -23.37
N PRO A 181 -25.35 41.32 -24.34
CA PRO A 181 -26.01 42.60 -24.06
C PRO A 181 -27.46 42.41 -23.65
N GLY A 182 -27.86 43.10 -22.58
CA GLY A 182 -29.20 43.02 -21.99
C GLY A 182 -29.52 41.73 -21.24
N LYS A 183 -28.55 40.82 -21.05
CA LYS A 183 -28.75 39.55 -20.30
C LYS A 183 -28.09 39.53 -18.91
N ILE A 184 -27.24 40.50 -18.58
CA ILE A 184 -26.74 40.69 -17.21
C ILE A 184 -27.75 41.58 -16.47
N PRO A 185 -28.30 41.16 -15.32
CA PRO A 185 -29.26 41.95 -14.55
C PRO A 185 -28.60 43.16 -13.85
N ASP A 186 -29.41 44.13 -13.43
CA ASP A 186 -28.98 45.17 -12.49
C ASP A 186 -28.39 44.50 -11.23
N LEU A 187 -27.13 44.79 -10.87
CA LEU A 187 -26.47 44.20 -9.68
C LEU A 187 -25.44 45.14 -9.04
N GLU A 188 -25.16 44.93 -7.74
CA GLU A 188 -24.15 45.67 -6.98
C GLU A 188 -23.21 44.69 -6.26
N LEU A 189 -21.90 44.83 -6.47
CA LEU A 189 -20.89 43.96 -5.88
C LEU A 189 -19.59 44.69 -5.49
N LEU A 190 -18.71 43.96 -4.81
CA LEU A 190 -17.42 44.43 -4.31
C LEU A 190 -16.31 43.44 -4.70
N PHE A 191 -15.19 43.97 -5.20
CA PHE A 191 -14.00 43.20 -5.56
C PHE A 191 -12.82 43.54 -4.66
N ASP A 192 -12.04 42.53 -4.26
CA ASP A 192 -10.71 42.71 -3.69
C ASP A 192 -9.64 42.01 -4.56
N CYS A 193 -8.76 42.82 -5.14
CA CYS A 193 -7.72 42.43 -6.10
C CYS A 193 -6.37 42.03 -5.45
N ASP A 194 -6.26 42.05 -4.12
CA ASP A 194 -5.12 41.49 -3.38
C ASP A 194 -5.12 39.94 -3.46
N ASP A 195 -4.01 39.29 -3.11
CA ASP A 195 -3.83 37.83 -3.29
C ASP A 195 -4.64 36.95 -2.32
N ARG A 196 -4.72 37.30 -1.02
CA ARG A 196 -5.19 36.37 0.02
C ARG A 196 -6.68 36.55 0.37
N PRO A 197 -7.45 35.47 0.57
CA PRO A 197 -8.83 35.54 1.08
C PRO A 197 -8.92 36.25 2.45
N VAL A 198 -10.03 36.95 2.70
CA VAL A 198 -10.22 37.82 3.89
C VAL A 198 -11.55 37.69 4.61
N ILE A 199 -12.47 36.82 4.16
CA ILE A 199 -13.76 36.55 4.82
C ILE A 199 -13.73 35.16 5.50
N PRO A 200 -13.01 34.98 6.63
CA PRO A 200 -12.85 33.67 7.26
C PRO A 200 -14.16 33.16 7.87
N LYS A 201 -14.50 31.90 7.60
CA LYS A 201 -15.77 31.26 7.98
C LYS A 201 -16.06 31.35 9.48
N GLY A 202 -15.07 31.06 10.32
CA GLY A 202 -15.19 31.11 11.79
C GLY A 202 -15.44 32.49 12.41
N ARG A 203 -15.56 33.57 11.62
CA ARG A 203 -16.09 34.87 12.08
C ARG A 203 -17.58 35.06 11.78
N PHE A 204 -18.17 34.19 10.97
CA PHE A 204 -19.52 34.30 10.40
C PHE A 204 -20.30 32.98 10.49
N GLU A 205 -20.08 32.21 11.57
CA GLU A 205 -20.84 31.00 11.86
C GLU A 205 -22.12 31.32 12.67
N GLY A 206 -23.24 30.68 12.33
CA GLY A 206 -24.49 30.74 13.10
C GLY A 206 -25.73 31.29 12.36
N PRO A 207 -26.92 31.15 12.96
CA PRO A 207 -28.20 31.49 12.33
C PRO A 207 -28.43 32.98 12.07
N ASN A 208 -27.65 33.86 12.71
CA ASN A 208 -27.75 35.32 12.56
C ASN A 208 -26.51 35.96 11.90
N ALA A 209 -25.58 35.17 11.35
CA ALA A 209 -24.35 35.70 10.76
C ALA A 209 -24.62 36.52 9.49
N ALA A 210 -24.11 37.75 9.45
CA ALA A 210 -24.21 38.68 8.33
C ALA A 210 -22.95 38.62 7.45
N THR A 211 -22.71 37.47 6.81
CA THR A 211 -21.51 37.20 6.00
C THR A 211 -21.37 38.20 4.84
N PRO A 212 -20.27 38.99 4.75
CA PRO A 212 -20.09 39.95 3.67
C PRO A 212 -19.72 39.25 2.34
N PRO A 213 -20.44 39.47 1.23
CA PRO A 213 -20.03 38.96 -0.07
C PRO A 213 -18.89 39.81 -0.66
N LEU A 214 -17.80 39.15 -1.06
CA LEU A 214 -16.63 39.78 -1.65
C LEU A 214 -16.07 38.89 -2.76
N PHE A 215 -15.85 39.46 -3.95
CA PHE A 215 -15.32 38.74 -5.10
C PHE A 215 -13.78 38.83 -5.16
N ARG A 216 -13.13 37.69 -5.46
CA ARG A 216 -11.67 37.54 -5.59
C ARG A 216 -11.31 36.51 -6.65
N TYR A 217 -10.03 36.44 -7.04
CA TYR A 217 -9.57 35.44 -8.01
C TYR A 217 -9.33 34.03 -7.42
N CYS A 218 -9.21 33.89 -6.10
CA CYS A 218 -9.05 32.60 -5.43
C CYS A 218 -9.64 32.63 -4.00
N SER A 219 -9.94 31.44 -3.47
CA SER A 219 -10.42 31.24 -2.10
C SER A 219 -9.69 30.06 -1.43
N ASP A 220 -10.05 29.74 -0.18
CA ASP A 220 -9.62 28.51 0.48
C ASP A 220 -10.78 27.89 1.29
N GLN A 221 -10.59 26.66 1.77
CA GLN A 221 -11.65 25.92 2.46
C GLN A 221 -12.18 26.61 3.74
N TRP A 222 -11.42 27.55 4.31
CA TRP A 222 -11.76 28.28 5.53
C TRP A 222 -12.34 29.68 5.27
N SER A 223 -12.61 30.04 4.01
CA SER A 223 -13.00 31.41 3.61
C SER A 223 -14.30 31.43 2.77
N PHE A 224 -15.06 32.52 2.85
CA PHE A 224 -16.31 32.75 2.10
C PHE A 224 -16.13 33.65 0.87
N ASP A 225 -14.90 34.09 0.56
CA ASP A 225 -14.57 34.91 -0.60
C ASP A 225 -15.00 34.20 -1.91
N ILE A 226 -15.81 34.89 -2.73
CA ILE A 226 -16.47 34.36 -3.93
C ILE A 226 -15.46 34.34 -5.09
N VAL A 227 -15.30 33.18 -5.75
CA VAL A 227 -14.24 33.00 -6.75
C VAL A 227 -14.69 33.42 -8.16
N PHE A 228 -13.93 34.33 -8.75
CA PHE A 228 -14.13 34.94 -10.06
C PHE A 228 -12.89 34.70 -10.96
N PRO A 229 -13.01 34.62 -12.30
CA PRO A 229 -11.85 34.47 -13.18
C PRO A 229 -10.84 35.62 -13.05
N ASP A 230 -9.54 35.28 -13.07
CA ASP A 230 -8.47 36.24 -12.80
C ASP A 230 -8.20 37.21 -13.98
N TRP A 231 -7.61 38.37 -13.70
CA TRP A 231 -7.39 39.43 -14.70
C TRP A 231 -6.58 38.99 -15.93
N SER A 232 -5.70 38.00 -15.80
CA SER A 232 -4.82 37.52 -16.89
C SER A 232 -5.55 36.76 -17.99
N PHE A 233 -6.86 36.53 -17.87
CA PHE A 233 -7.69 36.13 -19.02
C PHE A 233 -7.74 37.22 -20.10
N TRP A 234 -7.76 38.50 -19.71
CA TRP A 234 -7.73 39.64 -20.64
C TRP A 234 -6.33 40.25 -20.82
N GLY A 235 -5.42 39.98 -19.90
CA GLY A 235 -3.99 40.28 -20.04
C GLY A 235 -3.32 40.65 -18.73
N TRP A 236 -1.99 40.69 -18.73
CA TRP A 236 -1.20 41.21 -17.61
C TRP A 236 0.00 41.97 -18.17
N ALA A 237 -0.14 43.29 -18.28
CA ALA A 237 0.76 44.13 -19.06
C ALA A 237 2.17 44.22 -18.47
N GLU A 238 2.28 44.34 -17.14
CA GLU A 238 3.54 44.50 -16.41
C GLU A 238 4.51 43.32 -16.56
N ILE A 239 3.98 42.12 -16.82
CA ILE A 239 4.77 40.91 -17.10
C ILE A 239 4.56 40.38 -18.53
N ASN A 240 3.99 41.21 -19.41
CA ASN A 240 3.83 40.96 -20.86
C ASN A 240 3.09 39.66 -21.22
N ILE A 241 2.18 39.16 -20.35
CA ILE A 241 1.32 38.02 -20.66
C ILE A 241 0.11 38.51 -21.48
N LYS A 242 0.03 38.04 -22.73
CA LYS A 242 -1.06 38.31 -23.69
C LYS A 242 -2.43 37.84 -23.14
N PRO A 243 -3.57 38.27 -23.71
CA PRO A 243 -4.87 37.70 -23.38
C PRO A 243 -4.89 36.18 -23.59
N TRP A 244 -5.65 35.46 -22.76
CA TRP A 244 -5.63 33.99 -22.67
C TRP A 244 -5.80 33.28 -24.01
N LYS A 245 -6.71 33.77 -24.88
CA LYS A 245 -6.92 33.27 -26.24
C LYS A 245 -5.61 33.11 -27.05
N TYR A 246 -4.69 34.07 -26.95
CA TYR A 246 -3.43 34.04 -27.67
C TYR A 246 -2.39 33.18 -26.97
N VAL A 247 -2.32 33.21 -25.63
CA VAL A 247 -1.36 32.37 -24.88
C VAL A 247 -1.71 30.88 -24.98
N LEU A 248 -3.00 30.54 -24.98
CA LEU A 248 -3.48 29.18 -25.20
C LEU A 248 -3.10 28.67 -26.59
N GLU A 249 -3.16 29.52 -27.63
CA GLU A 249 -2.73 29.15 -28.98
C GLU A 249 -1.19 29.11 -29.11
N ASP A 250 -0.45 30.02 -28.45
CA ASP A 250 1.01 29.94 -28.34
C ASP A 250 1.44 28.62 -27.68
N ILE A 251 0.73 28.18 -26.62
CA ILE A 251 0.97 26.91 -25.93
C ILE A 251 0.54 25.71 -26.79
N LYS A 252 -0.65 25.73 -27.41
CA LYS A 252 -1.09 24.68 -28.35
C LYS A 252 -0.09 24.48 -29.48
N ASN A 253 0.60 25.53 -29.94
CA ASN A 253 1.67 25.42 -30.93
C ASN A 253 3.03 25.04 -30.31
N GLY A 254 3.31 25.45 -29.08
CA GLY A 254 4.42 24.96 -28.26
C GLY A 254 4.41 23.44 -28.09
N ASN A 255 3.26 22.86 -27.75
CA ASN A 255 3.06 21.43 -27.54
C ASN A 255 3.42 20.59 -28.77
N LYS A 256 3.15 21.13 -29.97
CA LYS A 256 3.44 20.50 -31.28
C LYS A 256 4.93 20.50 -31.64
N LYS A 257 5.78 21.29 -30.96
CA LYS A 257 7.23 21.39 -31.28
C LYS A 257 8.03 20.13 -30.96
N THR A 258 7.55 19.30 -30.03
CA THR A 258 8.26 18.08 -29.59
C THR A 258 7.24 17.05 -29.10
N LYS A 259 7.26 15.83 -29.67
CA LYS A 259 6.32 14.78 -29.27
C LYS A 259 6.51 14.45 -27.79
N TRP A 260 5.44 14.10 -27.07
CA TRP A 260 5.50 13.93 -25.61
C TRP A 260 6.64 13.02 -25.14
N LYS A 261 6.82 11.86 -25.79
CA LYS A 261 7.89 10.89 -25.44
C LYS A 261 9.32 11.39 -25.74
N GLU A 262 9.48 12.37 -26.63
CA GLU A 262 10.75 13.02 -26.98
C GLU A 262 11.11 14.20 -26.05
N ARG A 263 10.17 14.64 -25.19
CA ARG A 263 10.39 15.72 -24.23
C ARG A 263 11.35 15.31 -23.12
N VAL A 264 12.03 16.30 -22.53
CA VAL A 264 13.03 16.11 -21.47
C VAL A 264 12.42 15.37 -20.26
N PRO A 265 13.02 14.26 -19.79
CA PRO A 265 12.40 13.33 -18.83
C PRO A 265 12.49 13.79 -17.36
N TYR A 266 12.54 15.09 -17.10
CA TYR A 266 12.71 15.68 -15.75
C TYR A 266 11.54 16.61 -15.38
N ALA A 267 11.37 16.85 -14.08
CA ALA A 267 10.39 17.81 -13.57
C ALA A 267 10.88 19.26 -13.67
N TYR A 268 10.19 20.07 -14.47
CA TYR A 268 10.54 21.46 -14.74
C TYR A 268 9.78 22.45 -13.86
N TRP A 269 10.49 23.48 -13.38
CA TRP A 269 9.89 24.69 -12.83
C TRP A 269 10.76 25.92 -13.14
N LYS A 270 10.12 27.03 -13.54
CA LYS A 270 10.73 28.36 -13.57
C LYS A 270 9.84 29.34 -12.81
N GLY A 271 10.42 30.14 -11.92
CA GLY A 271 9.67 31.14 -11.17
C GLY A 271 10.48 31.84 -10.08
N ASN A 272 9.87 32.85 -9.43
CA ASN A 272 10.48 33.54 -8.30
C ASN A 272 10.29 32.72 -7.01
N PRO A 273 11.38 32.26 -6.33
CA PRO A 273 11.28 31.44 -5.13
C PRO A 273 11.02 32.25 -3.85
N ASN A 274 11.26 33.56 -3.87
CA ASN A 274 11.29 34.39 -2.66
C ASN A 274 9.90 34.85 -2.19
N VAL A 275 8.84 34.58 -2.96
CA VAL A 275 7.45 35.03 -2.66
C VAL A 275 6.75 34.21 -1.57
N THR A 276 7.23 33.01 -1.23
CA THR A 276 6.62 32.16 -0.18
C THR A 276 7.60 31.09 0.31
N PRO A 277 7.58 30.70 1.60
CA PRO A 277 8.46 29.65 2.13
C PRO A 277 8.40 28.31 1.38
N THR A 278 7.23 27.90 0.87
CA THR A 278 7.11 26.62 0.12
C THR A 278 7.91 26.63 -1.20
N ARG A 279 7.96 27.77 -1.92
CA ARG A 279 8.79 27.92 -3.13
C ARG A 279 10.28 28.03 -2.81
N LYS A 280 10.64 28.73 -1.73
CA LYS A 280 12.04 28.74 -1.24
C LYS A 280 12.51 27.32 -0.85
N ASN A 281 11.63 26.51 -0.28
CA ASN A 281 11.90 25.10 0.01
C ASN A 281 11.90 24.22 -1.26
N LEU A 282 11.08 24.49 -2.28
CA LEU A 282 11.17 23.77 -3.56
C LEU A 282 12.58 23.85 -4.16
N MET A 283 13.28 24.99 -4.02
CA MET A 283 14.65 25.14 -4.52
C MET A 283 15.68 24.19 -3.88
N THR A 284 15.40 23.56 -2.72
CA THR A 284 16.29 22.52 -2.17
C THR A 284 16.21 21.19 -2.92
N CYS A 285 15.28 21.07 -3.88
CA CYS A 285 15.12 19.91 -4.74
C CYS A 285 15.86 20.04 -6.08
N ASN A 286 16.66 21.08 -6.27
CA ASN A 286 17.42 21.26 -7.52
C ASN A 286 18.59 20.27 -7.59
N LEU A 287 19.15 20.09 -8.79
CA LEU A 287 20.37 19.30 -9.00
C LEU A 287 21.56 19.91 -8.21
N THR A 288 22.35 19.05 -7.57
CA THR A 288 23.62 19.39 -6.92
C THR A 288 24.68 18.32 -7.23
N ASP A 289 25.95 18.56 -6.88
CA ASP A 289 27.04 17.60 -7.08
C ASP A 289 26.90 16.29 -6.27
N LYS A 290 25.90 16.21 -5.37
CA LYS A 290 25.63 15.06 -4.50
C LYS A 290 24.28 14.40 -4.76
N ASP A 291 23.28 15.19 -5.12
CA ASP A 291 21.88 14.78 -5.22
C ASP A 291 21.25 15.25 -6.53
N ASP A 292 20.77 14.29 -7.34
CA ASP A 292 19.75 14.55 -8.37
C ASP A 292 18.38 14.05 -7.88
N TRP A 293 17.43 14.99 -7.82
CA TRP A 293 16.02 14.74 -7.49
C TRP A 293 15.15 14.55 -8.74
N ASN A 294 15.76 14.41 -9.92
CA ASN A 294 15.12 14.40 -11.23
C ASN A 294 14.31 15.68 -11.53
N THR A 295 14.67 16.80 -10.90
CA THR A 295 14.07 18.13 -11.13
C THR A 295 15.07 19.13 -11.70
N ARG A 296 14.58 20.10 -12.46
CA ARG A 296 15.36 21.16 -13.09
C ARG A 296 14.66 22.49 -12.78
N LEU A 297 15.18 23.20 -11.77
CA LEU A 297 14.55 24.37 -11.17
C LEU A 297 15.32 25.65 -11.51
N TYR A 298 14.60 26.62 -12.07
CA TYR A 298 15.18 27.87 -12.58
C TYR A 298 14.61 29.07 -11.84
N ILE A 299 15.49 29.87 -11.24
CA ILE A 299 15.11 31.14 -10.62
C ILE A 299 14.73 32.12 -11.73
N GLN A 300 13.52 32.69 -11.63
CA GLN A 300 13.11 33.83 -12.42
C GLN A 300 13.30 35.09 -11.58
N ASP A 301 14.36 35.85 -11.87
CA ASP A 301 14.59 37.16 -11.28
C ASP A 301 13.63 38.18 -11.91
N TRP A 302 12.76 38.78 -11.10
CA TRP A 302 11.72 39.69 -11.60
C TRP A 302 12.26 41.07 -11.96
N ASP A 303 13.33 41.54 -11.31
CA ASP A 303 13.93 42.83 -11.60
C ASP A 303 14.73 42.77 -12.92
N GLN A 304 15.42 41.66 -13.16
CA GLN A 304 16.14 41.40 -14.41
C GLN A 304 15.18 41.11 -15.59
N GLU A 305 14.15 40.28 -15.40
CA GLU A 305 13.19 39.97 -16.47
C GLU A 305 12.32 41.19 -16.82
N SER A 306 11.98 42.04 -15.84
CA SER A 306 11.30 43.32 -16.07
C SER A 306 12.10 44.25 -17.00
N GLN A 307 13.40 44.43 -16.74
CA GLN A 307 14.30 45.21 -17.60
C GLN A 307 14.41 44.65 -19.03
N GLN A 308 14.12 43.36 -19.23
CA GLN A 308 14.15 42.70 -20.54
C GLN A 308 12.76 42.56 -21.19
N GLY A 309 11.68 42.95 -20.52
CA GLY A 309 10.30 42.78 -20.99
C GLY A 309 9.82 41.32 -21.00
N PHE A 310 10.32 40.50 -20.07
CA PHE A 310 9.99 39.08 -19.88
C PHE A 310 10.22 38.17 -21.11
N LYS A 311 11.07 38.60 -22.05
CA LYS A 311 11.36 37.90 -23.32
C LYS A 311 11.92 36.48 -23.12
N GLN A 312 12.61 36.21 -22.01
CA GLN A 312 13.16 34.90 -21.66
C GLN A 312 12.16 34.00 -20.89
N SER A 313 10.90 34.42 -20.80
CA SER A 313 9.83 33.77 -20.03
C SER A 313 8.55 33.50 -20.83
N ASN A 314 8.64 33.44 -22.17
CA ASN A 314 7.49 33.07 -23.01
C ASN A 314 6.92 31.70 -22.59
N LEU A 315 5.60 31.63 -22.38
CA LEU A 315 4.93 30.44 -21.85
C LEU A 315 4.80 29.33 -22.91
N GLY A 316 4.60 29.69 -24.18
CA GLY A 316 4.51 28.75 -25.30
C GLY A 316 5.82 28.01 -25.61
N ASP A 317 6.96 28.48 -25.09
CA ASP A 317 8.27 27.82 -25.25
C ASP A 317 8.65 26.92 -24.07
N GLN A 318 7.78 26.80 -23.05
CA GLN A 318 8.04 26.06 -21.80
C GLN A 318 7.36 24.68 -21.72
N CYS A 319 6.88 24.12 -22.84
CA CYS A 319 6.25 22.79 -22.90
C CYS A 319 7.24 21.69 -23.35
N THR A 320 8.51 21.85 -23.00
CA THR A 320 9.67 21.04 -23.47
C THR A 320 10.00 19.82 -22.60
N HIS A 321 9.37 19.70 -21.43
CA HIS A 321 9.62 18.65 -20.45
C HIS A 321 8.39 17.74 -20.28
N ARG A 322 8.60 16.47 -19.94
CA ARG A 322 7.51 15.51 -19.67
C ARG A 322 6.68 15.91 -18.45
N TYR A 323 7.32 16.44 -17.42
CA TYR A 323 6.68 16.79 -16.14
C TYR A 323 6.85 18.28 -15.83
N LYS A 324 5.79 18.96 -15.39
CA LYS A 324 5.84 20.36 -14.93
C LYS A 324 5.31 20.47 -13.50
N ILE A 325 6.01 21.23 -12.66
CA ILE A 325 5.65 21.39 -11.25
C ILE A 325 4.71 22.58 -11.08
N TYR A 326 3.58 22.38 -10.40
CA TYR A 326 2.80 23.49 -9.83
C TYR A 326 3.08 23.62 -8.33
N VAL A 327 3.20 24.87 -7.86
CA VAL A 327 3.36 25.22 -6.45
C VAL A 327 2.74 26.60 -6.20
N GLU A 328 2.00 26.76 -5.10
CA GLU A 328 1.35 28.01 -4.72
C GLU A 328 2.35 29.17 -4.53
N GLY A 329 1.86 30.41 -4.61
CA GLY A 329 2.63 31.64 -4.44
C GLY A 329 2.37 32.27 -3.07
N TRP A 330 2.09 33.59 -3.06
CA TRP A 330 1.61 34.26 -1.86
C TRP A 330 0.15 33.87 -1.51
N ALA A 331 -0.62 33.48 -2.53
CA ALA A 331 -1.87 32.71 -2.49
C ALA A 331 -1.89 31.72 -3.68
N TRP A 332 -3.04 31.40 -4.27
CA TRP A 332 -3.12 30.66 -5.54
C TRP A 332 -2.30 31.35 -6.64
N SER A 333 -1.70 30.59 -7.55
CA SER A 333 -0.81 31.14 -8.57
C SER A 333 -1.34 30.91 -9.99
N VAL A 334 -1.60 32.01 -10.70
CA VAL A 334 -2.15 32.01 -12.07
C VAL A 334 -1.36 31.18 -13.08
N SER A 335 -0.11 30.82 -12.76
CA SER A 335 0.73 29.91 -13.54
C SER A 335 0.05 28.57 -13.83
N GLU A 336 -0.88 28.13 -12.97
CA GLU A 336 -1.52 26.81 -13.07
C GLU A 336 -2.14 26.54 -14.44
N LYS A 337 -3.04 27.40 -14.94
CA LYS A 337 -3.70 27.19 -16.24
C LYS A 337 -2.73 27.09 -17.42
N TYR A 338 -1.61 27.81 -17.37
CA TYR A 338 -0.55 27.75 -18.39
C TYR A 338 0.38 26.52 -18.23
N ILE A 339 0.50 25.97 -17.02
CA ILE A 339 1.24 24.74 -16.75
C ILE A 339 0.42 23.52 -17.22
N LEU A 340 -0.85 23.46 -16.82
CA LEU A 340 -1.80 22.41 -17.21
C LEU A 340 -2.00 22.32 -18.73
N ALA A 341 -1.98 23.44 -19.45
CA ALA A 341 -2.16 23.49 -20.90
C ALA A 341 -1.03 22.86 -21.73
N CYS A 342 0.13 22.52 -21.15
CA CYS A 342 1.32 22.08 -21.90
C CYS A 342 1.31 20.60 -22.41
N ASP A 343 0.27 19.81 -22.14
CA ASP A 343 0.24 18.32 -22.26
C ASP A 343 1.29 17.58 -21.38
N SER A 344 2.12 18.32 -20.63
CA SER A 344 3.05 17.74 -19.66
C SER A 344 2.27 17.18 -18.46
N THR A 345 2.73 16.07 -17.88
CA THR A 345 2.16 15.54 -16.64
C THR A 345 2.36 16.55 -15.51
N ASN A 346 1.28 16.91 -14.82
CA ASN A 346 1.29 17.99 -13.83
C ASN A 346 1.61 17.45 -12.44
N LEU A 347 2.75 17.85 -11.89
CA LEU A 347 3.18 17.50 -10.53
C LEU A 347 2.70 18.58 -9.57
N TYR A 348 1.53 18.36 -8.97
CA TYR A 348 0.79 19.35 -8.20
C TYR A 348 1.20 19.32 -6.73
N VAL A 349 2.07 20.24 -6.29
CA VAL A 349 2.35 20.44 -4.86
C VAL A 349 1.08 20.89 -4.16
N ARG A 350 0.70 20.19 -3.09
CA ARG A 350 -0.56 20.39 -2.36
C ARG A 350 -0.79 21.84 -1.94
N SER A 351 -1.56 22.57 -2.75
CA SER A 351 -2.03 23.93 -2.47
C SER A 351 -2.99 23.99 -1.28
N ARG A 352 -2.94 25.09 -0.54
CA ARG A 352 -4.00 25.56 0.38
C ARG A 352 -5.16 26.19 -0.40
N PHE A 353 -4.83 26.94 -1.44
CA PHE A 353 -5.75 27.81 -2.17
C PHE A 353 -6.31 27.12 -3.41
N HIS A 354 -7.51 27.54 -3.83
CA HIS A 354 -8.16 27.06 -5.04
C HIS A 354 -8.77 28.23 -5.83
N ASP A 355 -8.90 28.04 -7.13
CA ASP A 355 -9.62 28.94 -8.03
C ASP A 355 -10.98 28.33 -8.46
N PHE A 356 -11.56 28.86 -9.54
CA PHE A 356 -12.87 28.45 -10.02
C PHE A 356 -12.87 27.09 -10.75
N PHE A 357 -11.78 26.69 -11.42
CA PHE A 357 -11.74 25.45 -12.20
C PHE A 357 -11.04 24.28 -11.49
N ILE A 358 -9.97 24.50 -10.69
CA ILE A 358 -9.16 23.40 -10.12
C ILE A 358 -9.96 22.47 -9.21
N ARG A 359 -11.06 22.99 -8.63
CA ARG A 359 -12.01 22.22 -7.83
C ARG A 359 -12.70 21.11 -8.63
N GLY A 360 -12.77 21.20 -9.96
CA GLY A 360 -13.23 20.12 -10.85
C GLY A 360 -12.22 18.99 -11.09
N MET A 361 -10.92 19.29 -11.19
CA MET A 361 -9.90 18.34 -11.67
C MET A 361 -9.52 17.28 -10.62
N VAL A 362 -9.29 16.03 -11.03
CA VAL A 362 -9.14 14.86 -10.14
C VAL A 362 -7.69 14.34 -10.10
N PRO A 363 -7.11 14.02 -8.92
CA PRO A 363 -5.80 13.37 -8.80
C PRO A 363 -5.72 12.05 -9.57
N LEU A 364 -4.54 11.69 -10.09
CA LEU A 364 -4.26 10.54 -10.98
C LEU A 364 -5.02 10.52 -12.32
N GLU A 365 -6.06 11.34 -12.49
CA GLU A 365 -6.78 11.52 -13.75
C GLU A 365 -6.22 12.73 -14.52
N HIS A 366 -5.97 13.85 -13.83
CA HIS A 366 -5.46 15.09 -14.42
C HIS A 366 -4.08 15.50 -13.88
N TYR A 367 -3.76 15.17 -12.63
CA TYR A 367 -2.49 15.58 -12.01
C TYR A 367 -1.98 14.56 -11.00
N TRP A 368 -0.66 14.54 -10.82
CA TRP A 368 0.01 13.75 -9.79
C TRP A 368 0.16 14.59 -8.51
N PRO A 369 -0.41 14.18 -7.37
CA PRO A 369 -0.31 14.94 -6.13
C PRO A 369 1.08 14.82 -5.47
N ILE A 370 1.67 15.95 -5.10
CA ILE A 370 2.98 16.05 -4.45
C ILE A 370 2.79 16.57 -3.02
N ARG A 371 3.43 15.89 -2.04
CA ARG A 371 3.44 16.30 -0.63
C ARG A 371 4.29 17.55 -0.41
N ASP A 372 3.73 18.55 0.26
CA ASP A 372 4.46 19.77 0.61
C ASP A 372 5.56 19.54 1.68
N ASN A 373 5.39 18.60 2.61
CA ASN A 373 6.40 18.31 3.64
C ASN A 373 7.56 17.41 3.15
N THR A 374 7.41 16.71 2.02
CA THR A 374 8.42 15.78 1.46
C THR A 374 8.63 16.01 -0.03
N LYS A 375 8.67 17.28 -0.48
CA LYS A 375 8.65 17.66 -1.90
C LYS A 375 9.66 16.90 -2.75
N CYS A 376 10.95 16.99 -2.43
CA CYS A 376 12.04 16.59 -3.33
C CYS A 376 12.00 15.10 -3.65
N SER A 377 11.81 14.27 -2.63
CA SER A 377 11.66 12.83 -2.77
C SER A 377 10.33 12.45 -3.44
N SER A 378 9.22 13.14 -3.11
CA SER A 378 7.92 12.90 -3.78
C SER A 378 7.96 13.25 -5.27
N LEU A 379 8.70 14.30 -5.64
CA LEU A 379 8.95 14.71 -7.02
C LEU A 379 9.84 13.70 -7.75
N LYS A 380 10.94 13.28 -7.11
CA LYS A 380 11.86 12.25 -7.63
C LYS A 380 11.10 10.96 -8.00
N PHE A 381 10.32 10.43 -7.05
CA PHE A 381 9.49 9.25 -7.28
C PHE A 381 8.44 9.46 -8.38
N ALA A 382 7.78 10.62 -8.43
CA ALA A 382 6.78 10.90 -9.47
C ALA A 382 7.39 10.91 -10.89
N VAL A 383 8.61 11.42 -11.03
CA VAL A 383 9.35 11.42 -12.31
C VAL A 383 9.85 10.01 -12.66
N GLU A 384 10.37 9.26 -11.70
CA GLU A 384 10.83 7.87 -11.90
C GLU A 384 9.67 6.96 -12.27
N TRP A 385 8.57 6.99 -11.50
CA TRP A 385 7.33 6.29 -11.82
C TRP A 385 6.81 6.68 -13.20
N GLY A 386 6.78 7.97 -13.52
CA GLY A 386 6.26 8.49 -14.78
C GLY A 386 7.14 8.15 -15.98
N ASN A 387 8.46 8.00 -15.80
CA ASN A 387 9.38 7.58 -16.85
C ASN A 387 9.29 6.06 -17.10
N ASN A 388 9.01 5.27 -16.06
CA ASN A 388 8.73 3.83 -16.21
C ASN A 388 7.31 3.55 -16.74
N HIS A 389 6.37 4.48 -16.54
CA HIS A 389 4.97 4.36 -16.97
C HIS A 389 4.58 5.44 -18.01
N THR A 390 5.40 5.62 -19.05
CA THR A 390 5.28 6.76 -20.00
C THR A 390 3.86 6.99 -20.53
N ASP A 391 3.14 5.94 -20.95
CA ASP A 391 1.78 6.06 -21.49
C ASP A 391 0.75 6.53 -20.44
N LYS A 392 0.87 6.09 -19.18
CA LYS A 392 0.00 6.56 -18.08
C LYS A 392 0.29 8.02 -17.72
N ALA A 393 1.57 8.40 -17.72
CA ALA A 393 1.98 9.79 -17.46
C ALA A 393 1.56 10.73 -18.59
N GLN A 394 1.68 10.29 -19.85
CA GLN A 394 1.23 11.02 -21.04
C GLN A 394 -0.29 11.23 -21.00
N ALA A 395 -1.08 10.17 -20.80
CA ALA A 395 -2.54 10.28 -20.74
C ALA A 395 -3.04 11.25 -19.64
N MET A 396 -2.36 11.30 -18.50
CA MET A 396 -2.67 12.25 -17.42
C MET A 396 -2.35 13.71 -17.79
N GLY A 397 -1.27 13.94 -18.54
CA GLY A 397 -0.93 15.26 -19.09
C GLY A 397 -1.92 15.71 -20.17
N GLU A 398 -2.30 14.81 -21.07
CA GLU A 398 -3.31 15.03 -22.12
C GLU A 398 -4.72 15.27 -21.53
N ALA A 399 -5.10 14.58 -20.44
CA ALA A 399 -6.38 14.81 -19.78
C ALA A 399 -6.47 16.21 -19.14
N ALA A 400 -5.40 16.66 -18.47
CA ALA A 400 -5.33 18.02 -17.92
C ALA A 400 -5.32 19.10 -19.01
N SER A 401 -4.53 18.91 -20.07
CA SER A 401 -4.48 19.90 -21.14
C SER A 401 -5.79 19.95 -21.93
N LYS A 402 -6.41 18.80 -22.20
CA LYS A 402 -7.74 18.73 -22.82
C LYS A 402 -8.79 19.52 -22.03
N PHE A 403 -8.88 19.31 -20.72
CA PHE A 403 -9.76 20.09 -19.84
C PHE A 403 -9.51 21.60 -20.00
N ILE A 404 -8.24 22.04 -20.02
CA ILE A 404 -7.90 23.46 -20.20
C ILE A 404 -8.13 23.97 -21.64
N HIS A 405 -8.05 23.09 -22.64
CA HIS A 405 -8.16 23.42 -24.06
C HIS A 405 -9.60 23.44 -24.59
N GLU A 406 -10.53 22.72 -23.93
CA GLU A 406 -11.94 22.52 -24.31
C GLU A 406 -12.92 23.16 -23.31
N ASP A 407 -12.79 22.91 -22.00
CA ASP A 407 -13.73 23.39 -20.97
C ASP A 407 -13.42 24.81 -20.46
N MET A 408 -12.32 25.41 -20.91
CA MET A 408 -11.67 26.59 -20.30
C MET A 408 -11.23 27.64 -21.35
N ASP A 409 -11.90 27.67 -22.50
CA ASP A 409 -11.75 28.74 -23.49
C ASP A 409 -12.43 30.05 -23.02
N MET A 410 -12.30 31.13 -23.81
CA MET A 410 -12.88 32.43 -23.44
C MET A 410 -14.41 32.42 -23.41
N ASP A 411 -15.08 31.56 -24.18
CA ASP A 411 -16.53 31.49 -24.21
C ASP A 411 -17.03 30.88 -22.89
N HIS A 412 -16.39 29.81 -22.40
CA HIS A 412 -16.67 29.24 -21.08
C HIS A 412 -16.27 30.16 -19.92
N VAL A 413 -15.21 30.96 -20.06
CA VAL A 413 -14.87 32.00 -19.06
C VAL A 413 -15.98 33.05 -18.96
N TYR A 414 -16.48 33.55 -20.09
CA TYR A 414 -17.61 34.50 -20.09
C TYR A 414 -18.90 33.84 -19.59
N ASP A 415 -19.18 32.58 -19.92
CA ASP A 415 -20.34 31.86 -19.39
C ASP A 415 -20.25 31.62 -17.87
N TYR A 416 -19.05 31.34 -17.33
CA TYR A 416 -18.86 31.22 -15.89
C TYR A 416 -19.15 32.55 -15.18
N MET A 417 -18.64 33.67 -15.71
CA MET A 417 -18.95 35.01 -15.20
C MET A 417 -20.44 35.34 -15.36
N PHE A 418 -21.06 34.98 -16.48
CA PHE A 418 -22.49 35.17 -16.74
C PHE A 418 -23.33 34.51 -15.65
N HIS A 419 -23.11 33.23 -15.39
CA HIS A 419 -23.88 32.48 -14.38
C HIS A 419 -23.59 32.94 -12.97
N LEU A 420 -22.31 33.15 -12.61
CA LEU A 420 -21.94 33.60 -11.27
C LEU A 420 -22.58 34.95 -10.93
N LEU A 421 -22.58 35.90 -11.87
CA LEU A 421 -23.22 37.21 -11.68
C LEU A 421 -24.75 37.13 -11.70
N ASN A 422 -25.36 36.28 -12.54
CA ASN A 422 -26.80 36.08 -12.56
C ASN A 422 -27.32 35.41 -11.27
N GLU A 423 -26.69 34.33 -10.81
CA GLU A 423 -27.08 33.67 -9.55
C GLU A 423 -26.83 34.58 -8.34
N TYR A 424 -25.73 35.34 -8.33
CA TYR A 424 -25.47 36.36 -7.29
C TYR A 424 -26.56 37.44 -7.27
N ALA A 425 -26.96 37.98 -8.43
CA ALA A 425 -27.96 39.04 -8.51
C ALA A 425 -29.34 38.61 -7.96
N LYS A 426 -29.75 37.35 -8.17
CA LYS A 426 -30.99 36.78 -7.61
C LYS A 426 -31.03 36.79 -6.07
N LEU A 427 -29.86 36.87 -5.41
CA LEU A 427 -29.76 36.86 -3.96
C LEU A 427 -29.88 38.27 -3.35
N LEU A 428 -29.71 39.34 -4.14
CA LEU A 428 -29.82 40.72 -3.67
C LEU A 428 -31.24 41.02 -3.16
N LYS A 429 -31.36 41.47 -1.91
CA LYS A 429 -32.63 41.86 -1.27
C LYS A 429 -32.90 43.36 -1.35
N PHE A 430 -32.18 44.08 -2.20
CA PHE A 430 -32.29 45.52 -2.43
C PHE A 430 -32.06 45.84 -3.91
N LYS A 431 -32.65 46.93 -4.42
CA LYS A 431 -32.31 47.40 -5.77
C LYS A 431 -30.93 48.08 -5.77
N PRO A 432 -30.03 47.76 -6.72
CA PRO A 432 -28.79 48.49 -6.93
C PRO A 432 -29.02 49.99 -7.14
N VAL A 433 -28.11 50.81 -6.61
CA VAL A 433 -28.14 52.27 -6.75
C VAL A 433 -26.73 52.75 -7.08
N ILE A 434 -26.60 53.65 -8.05
CA ILE A 434 -25.31 54.23 -8.45
C ILE A 434 -24.80 55.12 -7.30
N PRO A 435 -23.62 54.86 -6.70
CA PRO A 435 -23.08 55.70 -5.63
C PRO A 435 -22.73 57.11 -6.12
N PRO A 436 -22.87 58.16 -5.28
CA PRO A 436 -22.52 59.54 -5.66
C PRO A 436 -21.05 59.79 -6.07
N LYS A 437 -20.17 58.80 -5.87
CA LYS A 437 -18.74 58.84 -6.26
C LYS A 437 -18.39 57.84 -7.38
N ALA A 438 -19.37 57.15 -7.94
CA ALA A 438 -19.14 56.21 -9.02
C ALA A 438 -19.11 56.93 -10.38
N VAL A 439 -18.23 56.46 -11.27
CA VAL A 439 -18.07 56.98 -12.64
C VAL A 439 -18.56 55.92 -13.64
N GLU A 440 -19.14 56.32 -14.78
CA GLU A 440 -19.53 55.41 -15.87
C GLU A 440 -18.27 54.89 -16.59
N TYR A 441 -18.09 53.57 -16.63
CA TYR A 441 -16.97 52.89 -17.29
C TYR A 441 -17.45 52.19 -18.57
N CYS A 442 -16.64 52.30 -19.62
CA CYS A 442 -16.84 51.66 -20.91
C CYS A 442 -15.47 51.35 -21.55
N PRO A 443 -15.41 50.55 -22.63
CA PRO A 443 -14.16 50.24 -23.32
C PRO A 443 -13.37 51.49 -23.72
N GLU A 444 -14.06 52.49 -24.25
CA GLU A 444 -13.51 53.81 -24.60
C GLU A 444 -12.78 54.49 -23.43
N THR A 445 -13.45 54.71 -22.30
CA THR A 445 -12.88 55.43 -21.15
C THR A 445 -11.74 54.68 -20.46
N MET A 446 -11.63 53.37 -20.70
CA MET A 446 -10.49 52.58 -20.23
C MET A 446 -9.32 52.53 -21.22
N ALA A 447 -9.54 52.24 -22.50
CA ALA A 447 -8.45 51.94 -23.44
C ALA A 447 -7.95 53.15 -24.25
N CYS A 448 -8.79 54.14 -24.55
CA CYS A 448 -8.43 55.21 -25.48
C CYS A 448 -7.35 56.18 -24.96
N ALA A 449 -7.29 56.39 -23.64
CA ALA A 449 -6.28 57.23 -23.00
C ALA A 449 -4.96 56.49 -22.71
N LEU A 450 -4.92 55.17 -22.89
CA LEU A 450 -3.74 54.34 -22.66
C LEU A 450 -2.87 54.22 -23.92
N ASN A 451 -1.63 53.78 -23.73
CA ASN A 451 -0.66 53.51 -24.80
C ASN A 451 0.16 52.26 -24.45
N GLY A 452 0.83 51.68 -25.46
CA GLY A 452 1.70 50.51 -25.25
C GLY A 452 0.95 49.22 -24.88
N THR A 453 1.56 48.40 -24.03
CA THR A 453 1.13 47.01 -23.75
C THR A 453 -0.27 46.91 -23.17
N GLU A 454 -0.67 47.79 -22.26
CA GLU A 454 -2.00 47.78 -21.62
C GLU A 454 -3.11 47.96 -22.66
N ARG A 455 -3.01 49.02 -23.47
CA ARG A 455 -3.93 49.29 -24.57
C ARG A 455 -3.98 48.14 -25.56
N ARG A 456 -2.81 47.63 -25.98
CA ARG A 456 -2.74 46.50 -26.92
C ARG A 456 -3.49 45.28 -26.39
N PHE A 457 -3.29 44.89 -25.12
CA PHE A 457 -3.99 43.73 -24.56
C PHE A 457 -5.50 43.97 -24.34
N MET A 458 -5.92 45.20 -24.08
CA MET A 458 -7.35 45.56 -24.11
C MET A 458 -7.93 45.41 -25.54
N GLU A 459 -7.28 46.00 -26.56
CA GLU A 459 -7.70 45.90 -27.96
C GLU A 459 -7.69 44.44 -28.48
N ASP A 460 -6.64 43.66 -28.18
CA ASP A 460 -6.49 42.24 -28.52
C ASP A 460 -7.60 41.36 -27.91
N SER A 461 -8.10 41.73 -26.72
CA SER A 461 -9.13 41.00 -25.98
C SER A 461 -10.55 41.56 -26.14
N MET A 462 -10.73 42.59 -26.97
CA MET A 462 -12.02 43.28 -27.10
C MET A 462 -13.06 42.45 -27.86
N VAL A 463 -14.26 42.33 -27.29
CA VAL A 463 -15.38 41.60 -27.87
C VAL A 463 -16.07 42.47 -28.93
N LYS A 464 -15.68 42.30 -30.20
CA LYS A 464 -16.13 43.14 -31.33
C LYS A 464 -17.64 43.05 -31.65
N PHE A 465 -18.28 41.92 -31.36
CA PHE A 465 -19.69 41.64 -31.65
C PHE A 465 -20.33 40.76 -30.56
N PRO A 466 -21.66 40.82 -30.34
CA PRO A 466 -22.36 39.93 -29.41
C PRO A 466 -22.31 38.45 -29.79
N SER A 467 -22.42 37.55 -28.81
CA SER A 467 -22.40 36.11 -29.08
C SER A 467 -23.64 35.64 -29.83
N HIS A 468 -23.41 34.82 -30.86
CA HIS A 468 -24.45 34.17 -31.65
C HIS A 468 -25.09 32.96 -30.95
N SER A 469 -24.50 32.46 -29.86
CA SER A 469 -25.09 31.41 -29.02
C SER A 469 -25.74 31.99 -27.77
N ASN A 470 -26.64 31.23 -27.16
CA ASN A 470 -26.99 31.47 -25.76
C ASN A 470 -25.85 31.00 -24.85
N PRO A 471 -25.70 31.59 -23.64
CA PRO A 471 -24.87 31.01 -22.60
C PRO A 471 -25.24 29.54 -22.38
N CYS A 472 -24.26 28.72 -22.03
CA CYS A 472 -24.48 27.31 -21.70
C CYS A 472 -25.46 27.14 -20.54
N THR A 473 -26.12 25.99 -20.44
CA THR A 473 -26.99 25.63 -19.31
C THR A 473 -26.13 25.17 -18.14
N ILE A 474 -26.15 25.92 -17.04
CA ILE A 474 -25.43 25.56 -15.81
C ILE A 474 -25.98 24.25 -15.22
N PRO A 475 -25.11 23.27 -14.87
CA PRO A 475 -25.54 22.05 -14.19
C PRO A 475 -26.22 22.33 -12.84
N PRO A 476 -27.13 21.45 -12.39
CA PRO A 476 -27.71 21.53 -11.05
C PRO A 476 -26.63 21.41 -9.96
N PRO A 477 -26.88 21.93 -8.74
CA PRO A 477 -26.00 21.71 -7.60
C PRO A 477 -25.75 20.22 -7.35
N TYR A 478 -24.68 19.90 -6.64
CA TYR A 478 -24.52 18.56 -6.08
C TYR A 478 -25.60 18.32 -5.00
N ASP A 479 -26.16 17.12 -4.97
CA ASP A 479 -26.74 16.58 -3.75
C ASP A 479 -25.63 16.27 -2.72
N ALA A 480 -25.99 16.16 -1.44
CA ALA A 480 -25.01 15.95 -0.38
C ALA A 480 -24.19 14.67 -0.55
N THR A 481 -24.80 13.61 -1.09
CA THR A 481 -24.14 12.30 -1.26
C THR A 481 -23.14 12.33 -2.40
N SER A 482 -23.49 12.88 -3.58
CA SER A 482 -22.55 12.95 -4.71
C SER A 482 -21.41 13.96 -4.47
N LEU A 483 -21.65 15.04 -3.72
CA LEU A 483 -20.57 15.94 -3.27
C LEU A 483 -19.58 15.19 -2.37
N GLN A 484 -20.10 14.48 -1.37
CA GLN A 484 -19.27 13.71 -0.43
C GLN A 484 -18.48 12.62 -1.16
N GLN A 485 -19.13 11.83 -2.03
CA GLN A 485 -18.47 10.81 -2.87
C GLN A 485 -17.37 11.40 -3.77
N PHE A 486 -17.57 12.59 -4.34
CA PHE A 486 -16.56 13.26 -5.16
C PHE A 486 -15.34 13.70 -4.32
N LEU A 487 -15.59 14.25 -3.13
CA LEU A 487 -14.55 14.65 -2.19
C LEU A 487 -13.77 13.44 -1.65
N ASP A 488 -14.46 12.36 -1.30
CA ASP A 488 -13.85 11.10 -0.84
C ASP A 488 -13.05 10.40 -1.95
N ARG A 489 -13.54 10.41 -3.21
CA ARG A 489 -12.76 9.94 -4.36
C ARG A 489 -11.44 10.73 -4.48
N LYS A 490 -11.49 12.06 -4.41
CA LYS A 490 -10.26 12.90 -4.42
C LYS A 490 -9.35 12.60 -3.24
N ALA A 491 -9.89 12.47 -2.04
CA ALA A 491 -9.12 12.17 -0.83
C ALA A 491 -8.43 10.80 -0.91
N ASN A 492 -9.13 9.78 -1.38
CA ASN A 492 -8.63 8.41 -1.47
C ASN A 492 -7.59 8.25 -2.59
N SER A 493 -7.80 8.81 -3.79
CA SER A 493 -6.75 8.83 -4.83
C SER A 493 -5.51 9.61 -4.39
N THR A 494 -5.68 10.68 -3.59
CA THR A 494 -4.53 11.40 -3.00
C THR A 494 -3.80 10.55 -1.95
N ARG A 495 -4.54 9.83 -1.08
CA ARG A 495 -3.99 8.90 -0.07
C ARG A 495 -3.24 7.73 -0.71
N GLN A 496 -3.77 7.16 -1.79
CA GLN A 496 -3.16 6.04 -2.52
C GLN A 496 -1.75 6.42 -3.01
N VAL A 497 -1.62 7.52 -3.78
CA VAL A 497 -0.32 8.04 -4.23
C VAL A 497 0.60 8.31 -3.04
N ILE A 498 0.08 8.95 -1.99
CA ILE A 498 0.83 9.24 -0.77
C ILE A 498 1.40 7.99 -0.10
N ASN A 499 0.64 6.89 -0.06
CA ASN A 499 1.06 5.64 0.57
C ASN A 499 2.02 4.84 -0.32
N CYS A 500 1.83 4.83 -1.64
CA CYS A 500 2.82 4.28 -2.59
C CYS A 500 4.15 5.06 -2.55
N VAL A 501 4.08 6.39 -2.46
CA VAL A 501 5.23 7.28 -2.23
C VAL A 501 5.90 6.94 -0.91
N ASP A 502 5.17 6.78 0.20
CA ASP A 502 5.77 6.37 1.48
C ASP A 502 6.40 4.97 1.42
N PHE A 503 5.83 4.02 0.68
CA PHE A 503 6.39 2.68 0.49
C PHE A 503 7.72 2.70 -0.28
N ALA A 504 7.76 3.39 -1.43
CA ALA A 504 8.97 3.46 -2.24
C ALA A 504 10.06 4.35 -1.62
N LEU A 505 9.69 5.49 -1.03
CA LEU A 505 10.65 6.43 -0.45
C LEU A 505 11.29 5.96 0.85
N GLN A 506 10.78 4.89 1.47
CA GLN A 506 11.34 4.33 2.72
C GLN A 506 12.86 4.11 2.63
N ARG A 507 13.37 3.73 1.45
CA ARG A 507 14.78 3.36 1.25
C ARG A 507 15.51 4.21 0.20
N SER A 508 15.27 5.52 0.23
CA SER A 508 16.06 6.47 -0.57
C SER A 508 17.50 6.53 -0.03
N ASN A 509 18.46 5.91 -0.74
CA ASN A 509 19.84 5.64 -0.27
C ASN A 509 19.89 4.85 1.06
N PRO A 510 19.65 3.53 1.05
CA PRO A 510 19.71 2.72 2.26
C PRO A 510 21.14 2.69 2.83
N GLN A 511 21.28 3.00 4.12
CA GLN A 511 22.57 2.89 4.81
C GLN A 511 22.82 1.46 5.25
N ARG A 512 23.96 0.88 4.86
CA ARG A 512 24.57 -0.30 5.48
C ARG A 512 25.02 0.06 6.89
N ARG A 513 24.56 -0.69 7.89
CA ARG A 513 24.90 -0.54 9.32
C ARG A 513 25.88 -1.61 9.79
N ARG A 514 25.86 -2.78 9.16
CA ARG A 514 26.72 -3.92 9.48
C ARG A 514 27.19 -4.63 8.21
N ASP A 515 28.31 -5.33 8.33
CA ASP A 515 28.81 -6.24 7.29
C ASP A 515 28.16 -7.63 7.37
N LYS A 516 27.75 -8.02 8.59
CA LYS A 516 27.04 -9.25 8.92
C LYS A 516 25.96 -8.97 9.96
N VAL A 517 24.86 -9.71 9.91
CA VAL A 517 23.81 -9.71 10.94
C VAL A 517 23.57 -11.14 11.44
N TYR A 518 23.36 -11.28 12.74
CA TYR A 518 23.02 -12.55 13.40
C TYR A 518 21.57 -12.54 13.87
N ILE A 519 20.78 -13.49 13.38
CA ILE A 519 19.33 -13.58 13.63
C ILE A 519 19.02 -14.97 14.17
N GLY A 520 18.49 -15.05 15.39
CA GLY A 520 18.05 -16.29 16.02
C GLY A 520 16.55 -16.52 15.85
N CYS A 521 16.15 -17.77 15.64
CA CYS A 521 14.77 -18.20 15.91
C CYS A 521 14.61 -18.43 17.41
N GLY A 522 13.71 -17.69 18.06
CA GLY A 522 13.32 -17.94 19.45
C GLY A 522 12.01 -18.73 19.58
N ALA A 523 11.17 -18.78 18.56
CA ALA A 523 9.99 -19.65 18.54
C ALA A 523 9.65 -20.04 17.09
N GLY A 524 9.33 -21.32 16.88
CA GLY A 524 8.82 -21.84 15.60
C GLY A 524 7.30 -22.07 15.56
N PHE A 525 6.59 -21.82 16.67
CA PHE A 525 5.13 -21.81 16.80
C PHE A 525 4.71 -21.29 18.20
N GLY A 526 3.44 -20.91 18.39
CA GLY A 526 2.94 -20.32 19.65
C GLY A 526 2.99 -21.22 20.90
N GLY A 527 3.23 -22.52 20.73
CA GLY A 527 3.40 -23.50 21.82
C GLY A 527 4.84 -23.89 22.12
N ASP A 528 5.82 -23.21 21.52
CA ASP A 528 7.25 -23.49 21.70
C ASP A 528 7.76 -23.14 23.12
N ARG A 529 8.99 -23.51 23.45
CA ARG A 529 9.58 -23.47 24.81
C ARG A 529 10.39 -22.19 25.04
N PRO A 530 9.96 -21.24 25.90
CA PRO A 530 10.73 -20.03 26.20
C PRO A 530 12.13 -20.31 26.78
N SER A 531 12.31 -21.45 27.44
CA SER A 531 13.61 -21.90 27.95
C SER A 531 14.58 -22.39 26.88
N ALA A 532 14.10 -22.81 25.69
CA ALA A 532 14.96 -23.11 24.55
C ALA A 532 15.49 -21.80 23.92
N ALA A 533 14.62 -20.80 23.78
CA ALA A 533 15.01 -19.46 23.33
C ALA A 533 15.99 -18.79 24.28
N LEU A 534 15.78 -18.93 25.60
CA LEU A 534 16.73 -18.44 26.60
C LEU A 534 18.08 -19.14 26.48
N LYS A 535 18.13 -20.47 26.27
CA LYS A 535 19.38 -21.19 26.02
C LYS A 535 20.11 -20.68 24.77
N LEU A 536 19.39 -20.43 23.66
CA LEU A 536 19.98 -19.86 22.45
C LEU A 536 20.55 -18.46 22.73
N LEU A 537 19.75 -17.58 23.34
CA LEU A 537 20.11 -16.22 23.71
C LEU A 537 21.23 -16.14 24.77
N GLN A 538 21.44 -17.20 25.56
CA GLN A 538 22.58 -17.33 26.49
C GLN A 538 23.85 -17.78 25.76
N ARG A 539 23.77 -18.84 24.94
CA ARG A 539 24.91 -19.50 24.31
C ARG A 539 25.53 -18.71 23.16
N VAL A 540 24.71 -18.03 22.35
CA VAL A 540 25.17 -17.18 21.24
C VAL A 540 25.16 -15.73 21.72
N GLN A 541 26.32 -15.06 21.68
CA GLN A 541 26.49 -13.69 22.18
C GLN A 541 26.30 -12.64 21.09
N GLU A 542 26.42 -13.06 19.84
CA GLU A 542 26.46 -12.21 18.65
C GLU A 542 25.06 -11.82 18.13
N LEU A 543 23.99 -12.43 18.66
CA LEU A 543 22.61 -12.26 18.20
C LEU A 543 22.16 -10.79 18.25
N ASN A 544 21.85 -10.25 17.09
CA ASN A 544 21.32 -8.88 16.96
C ASN A 544 19.79 -8.88 17.02
N TYR A 545 19.16 -9.97 16.55
CA TYR A 545 17.71 -10.15 16.55
C TYR A 545 17.32 -11.55 17.04
N LEU A 546 16.19 -11.63 17.75
CA LEU A 546 15.54 -12.87 18.16
C LEU A 546 14.08 -12.84 17.70
N VAL A 547 13.73 -13.69 16.75
CA VAL A 547 12.39 -13.73 16.13
C VAL A 547 11.52 -14.79 16.80
N LEU A 548 10.35 -14.41 17.29
CA LEU A 548 9.34 -15.31 17.83
C LEU A 548 8.18 -15.42 16.83
N GLU A 549 8.27 -16.39 15.91
CA GLU A 549 7.13 -16.82 15.09
C GLU A 549 6.19 -17.63 16.00
N CYS A 550 4.95 -17.16 16.15
CA CYS A 550 3.96 -17.80 17.02
C CYS A 550 2.53 -17.84 16.44
N LEU A 551 2.30 -17.35 15.22
CA LEU A 551 0.98 -17.09 14.66
C LEU A 551 0.72 -17.95 13.40
N ALA A 552 0.32 -19.19 13.60
CA ALA A 552 -0.26 -20.00 12.51
C ALA A 552 -1.65 -19.49 12.08
N GLU A 553 -2.13 -19.90 10.89
CA GLU A 553 -3.51 -19.63 10.43
C GLU A 553 -4.55 -20.04 11.49
N ARG A 554 -4.36 -21.21 12.11
CA ARG A 554 -5.17 -21.69 13.24
C ARG A 554 -5.13 -20.76 14.46
N THR A 555 -3.94 -20.31 14.88
CA THR A 555 -3.77 -19.41 16.03
C THR A 555 -4.52 -18.09 15.80
N LEU A 556 -4.49 -17.57 14.58
CA LEU A 556 -5.21 -16.37 14.18
C LEU A 556 -6.74 -16.53 14.33
N VAL A 557 -7.29 -17.69 13.93
CA VAL A 557 -8.71 -18.01 14.16
C VAL A 557 -9.05 -18.09 15.65
N ASP A 558 -8.27 -18.84 16.43
CA ASP A 558 -8.53 -19.01 17.86
C ASP A 558 -8.42 -17.64 18.60
N ARG A 559 -7.54 -16.73 18.17
CA ARG A 559 -7.50 -15.33 18.64
C ARG A 559 -8.74 -14.53 18.24
N TYR A 560 -9.18 -14.62 16.98
CA TYR A 560 -10.39 -13.94 16.51
C TYR A 560 -11.64 -14.40 17.27
N GLN A 561 -11.82 -15.71 17.48
CA GLN A 561 -12.94 -16.27 18.27
C GLN A 561 -12.93 -15.77 19.72
N ILE A 562 -11.76 -15.66 20.36
CA ILE A 562 -11.62 -15.13 21.72
C ILE A 562 -11.91 -13.63 21.77
N MET A 563 -11.43 -12.85 20.80
CA MET A 563 -11.70 -11.41 20.67
C MET A 563 -13.20 -11.12 20.48
N MET A 564 -13.88 -11.88 19.61
CA MET A 564 -15.35 -11.79 19.44
C MET A 564 -16.13 -12.20 20.70
N SER A 565 -15.50 -12.99 21.58
CA SER A 565 -16.04 -13.38 22.89
C SER A 565 -15.66 -12.40 24.01
N GLY A 566 -15.04 -11.26 23.69
CA GLY A 566 -14.66 -10.19 24.63
C GLY A 566 -13.31 -10.37 25.34
N GLY A 567 -12.49 -11.34 24.93
CA GLY A 567 -11.12 -11.54 25.40
C GLY A 567 -10.07 -10.77 24.58
N ASP A 568 -8.80 -11.02 24.88
CA ASP A 568 -7.66 -10.39 24.22
C ASP A 568 -7.47 -10.88 22.77
N GLY A 569 -7.31 -9.94 21.83
CA GLY A 569 -7.07 -10.22 20.40
C GLY A 569 -5.62 -10.59 20.04
N TYR A 570 -4.70 -10.50 21.01
CA TYR A 570 -3.29 -10.87 20.88
C TYR A 570 -3.00 -12.20 21.60
N ASP A 571 -1.82 -12.79 21.37
CA ASP A 571 -1.42 -14.00 22.10
C ASP A 571 -0.99 -13.69 23.54
N SER A 572 -1.80 -14.14 24.48
CA SER A 572 -1.57 -14.11 25.93
C SER A 572 -0.19 -14.65 26.35
N GLN A 573 0.38 -15.61 25.60
CA GLN A 573 1.70 -16.21 25.86
C GLN A 573 2.84 -15.19 25.81
N ILE A 574 2.66 -14.04 25.13
CA ILE A 574 3.64 -12.93 25.13
C ILE A 574 4.06 -12.55 26.57
N SER A 575 3.16 -12.75 27.54
CA SER A 575 3.42 -12.50 28.95
C SER A 575 4.51 -13.39 29.55
N ASN A 576 4.58 -14.65 29.12
CA ASN A 576 5.58 -15.61 29.57
C ASN A 576 6.91 -15.37 28.82
N TRP A 577 6.84 -15.26 27.50
CA TRP A 577 7.99 -15.00 26.63
C TRP A 577 8.79 -13.76 27.05
N MET A 578 8.12 -12.63 27.31
CA MET A 578 8.82 -11.39 27.70
C MET A 578 9.37 -11.46 29.13
N ARG A 579 8.72 -12.16 30.07
CA ARG A 579 9.28 -12.38 31.42
C ARG A 579 10.56 -13.20 31.42
N VAL A 580 10.71 -14.11 30.46
CA VAL A 580 11.89 -14.98 30.31
C VAL A 580 13.02 -14.30 29.52
N LEU A 581 12.70 -13.61 28.42
CA LEU A 581 13.70 -13.13 27.46
C LEU A 581 14.10 -11.65 27.61
N LEU A 582 13.16 -10.77 28.00
CA LEU A 582 13.36 -9.32 27.93
C LEU A 582 14.56 -8.81 28.76
N PRO A 583 14.88 -9.34 29.96
CA PRO A 583 16.04 -8.89 30.73
C PRO A 583 17.37 -9.12 29.98
N LEU A 584 17.60 -10.34 29.50
CA LEU A 584 18.85 -10.72 28.82
C LEU A 584 18.93 -10.14 27.40
N ALA A 585 17.80 -10.01 26.70
CA ALA A 585 17.75 -9.37 25.39
C ALA A 585 18.12 -7.87 25.49
N LEU A 586 17.62 -7.18 26.52
CA LEU A 586 17.99 -5.78 26.78
C LEU A 586 19.47 -5.63 27.18
N GLU A 587 19.99 -6.54 28.01
CA GLU A 587 21.40 -6.60 28.40
C GLU A 587 22.35 -6.78 27.20
N ARG A 588 22.00 -7.69 26.27
CA ARG A 588 22.79 -7.96 25.06
C ARG A 588 22.52 -7.00 23.89
N GLY A 589 21.53 -6.13 24.01
CA GLY A 589 21.08 -5.25 22.91
C GLY A 589 20.40 -6.01 21.76
N THR A 590 19.93 -7.24 21.98
CA THR A 590 19.22 -8.07 21.01
C THR A 590 17.76 -7.59 20.88
N CYS A 591 17.33 -7.22 19.68
CA CYS A 591 15.95 -6.81 19.42
C CYS A 591 15.03 -8.02 19.27
N ILE A 592 13.90 -8.05 19.98
CA ILE A 592 12.90 -9.12 19.86
C ILE A 592 11.85 -8.73 18.81
N ILE A 593 11.59 -9.58 17.82
CA ILE A 593 10.55 -9.39 16.79
C ILE A 593 9.50 -10.49 16.93
N THR A 594 8.21 -10.17 16.94
CA THR A 594 7.15 -11.20 17.04
C THR A 594 5.83 -10.80 16.39
N ASN A 595 5.11 -11.79 15.85
CA ASN A 595 3.75 -11.66 15.32
C ASN A 595 2.65 -12.00 16.36
N MET A 596 2.99 -12.20 17.64
CA MET A 596 2.04 -12.40 18.74
C MET A 596 0.98 -11.29 18.90
N GLY A 597 1.13 -10.13 18.24
CA GLY A 597 0.10 -9.08 18.24
C GLY A 597 -1.20 -9.52 17.58
N ALA A 598 -1.16 -10.42 16.59
CA ALA A 598 -2.32 -11.00 15.92
C ALA A 598 -3.38 -9.95 15.53
N MET A 599 -4.53 -9.93 16.21
CA MET A 599 -5.66 -9.01 15.95
C MET A 599 -5.64 -7.75 16.83
N ASP A 600 -4.81 -7.70 17.88
CA ASP A 600 -4.59 -6.51 18.71
C ASP A 600 -3.10 -6.27 19.08
N PRO A 601 -2.26 -5.83 18.11
CA PRO A 601 -0.87 -5.48 18.39
C PRO A 601 -0.70 -4.31 19.38
N LEU A 602 -1.74 -3.49 19.60
CA LEU A 602 -1.71 -2.38 20.56
C LEU A 602 -1.94 -2.84 22.00
N GLY A 603 -2.84 -3.79 22.23
CA GLY A 603 -2.99 -4.51 23.49
C GLY A 603 -1.71 -5.26 23.86
N ALA A 604 -1.12 -5.98 22.90
CA ALA A 604 0.18 -6.63 23.08
C ALA A 604 1.28 -5.63 23.47
N GLN A 605 1.37 -4.47 22.80
CA GLN A 605 2.31 -3.39 23.17
C GLN A 605 2.12 -2.91 24.61
N HIS A 606 0.88 -2.68 25.05
CA HIS A 606 0.61 -2.34 26.45
C HIS A 606 1.05 -3.45 27.40
N LYS A 607 0.82 -4.72 27.05
CA LYS A 607 1.19 -5.86 27.89
C LYS A 607 2.69 -6.03 28.06
N VAL A 608 3.48 -5.83 27.00
CA VAL A 608 4.95 -5.85 27.11
C VAL A 608 5.49 -4.71 27.97
N LEU A 609 4.88 -3.51 27.90
CA LEU A 609 5.25 -2.38 28.76
C LEU A 609 4.91 -2.64 30.23
N GLU A 610 3.71 -3.15 30.54
CA GLU A 610 3.31 -3.58 31.89
C GLU A 610 4.32 -4.59 32.49
N ILE A 611 4.80 -5.53 31.67
CA ILE A 611 5.79 -6.52 32.08
C ILE A 611 7.15 -5.86 32.33
N ALA A 612 7.60 -4.97 31.45
CA ALA A 612 8.85 -4.24 31.61
C ALA A 612 8.84 -3.36 32.88
N ASP A 613 7.73 -2.68 33.16
CA ASP A 613 7.51 -1.95 34.42
C ASP A 613 7.58 -2.90 35.62
N SER A 614 6.95 -4.08 35.55
CA SER A 614 7.01 -5.10 36.62
C SER A 614 8.40 -5.73 36.82
N LEU A 615 9.33 -5.52 35.87
CA LEU A 615 10.72 -5.97 35.92
C LEU A 615 11.71 -4.81 36.17
N GLY A 616 11.24 -3.56 36.26
CA GLY A 616 12.08 -2.37 36.42
C GLY A 616 12.89 -1.96 35.17
N LEU A 617 12.51 -2.44 33.97
CA LEU A 617 13.24 -2.23 32.73
C LEU A 617 12.64 -1.08 31.91
N SER A 618 13.45 -0.11 31.45
CA SER A 618 13.00 0.87 30.43
C SER A 618 13.22 0.31 29.03
N VAL A 619 12.14 0.12 28.28
CA VAL A 619 12.15 -0.46 26.92
C VAL A 619 11.30 0.35 25.95
N SER A 620 11.71 0.43 24.69
CA SER A 620 10.89 0.90 23.58
C SER A 620 10.22 -0.28 22.87
N VAL A 621 8.89 -0.27 22.80
CA VAL A 621 8.08 -1.29 22.13
C VAL A 621 7.40 -0.66 20.92
N ALA A 622 7.77 -1.09 19.72
CA ALA A 622 7.16 -0.68 18.47
C ALA A 622 6.07 -1.67 18.03
N VAL A 623 5.11 -1.16 17.26
CA VAL A 623 4.08 -1.95 16.59
C VAL A 623 4.09 -1.70 15.09
N ALA A 624 3.86 -2.75 14.30
CA ALA A 624 3.69 -2.67 12.86
C ALA A 624 2.48 -3.52 12.44
N HIS A 625 1.39 -2.88 11.97
CA HIS A 625 0.13 -3.58 11.75
C HIS A 625 -0.71 -3.01 10.60
N GLU A 626 -1.55 -3.85 10.00
CA GLU A 626 -2.55 -3.48 8.99
C GLU A 626 -3.65 -2.55 9.57
N VAL A 627 -4.27 -1.73 8.71
CA VAL A 627 -5.39 -0.83 9.04
C VAL A 627 -6.42 -0.75 7.91
N SER A 628 -7.71 -0.83 8.26
CA SER A 628 -8.82 -0.60 7.31
C SER A 628 -8.95 0.88 6.93
N VAL A 629 -9.41 1.13 5.70
CA VAL A 629 -9.62 2.48 5.13
C VAL A 629 -10.73 3.24 5.86
N THR A 630 -11.74 2.53 6.38
CA THR A 630 -12.87 3.07 7.16
C THR A 630 -12.39 3.85 8.38
N ASN A 631 -11.44 3.28 9.13
CA ASN A 631 -10.90 3.81 10.39
C ASN A 631 -9.87 4.96 10.22
N ILE A 632 -9.86 5.63 9.06
CA ILE A 632 -8.96 6.76 8.76
C ILE A 632 -9.70 8.12 8.78
N GLY A 633 -11.04 8.13 8.82
CA GLY A 633 -11.86 9.35 8.80
C GLY A 633 -12.39 9.85 10.15
N SER A 634 -12.53 8.97 11.14
CA SER A 634 -13.30 9.22 12.38
C SER A 634 -12.43 9.64 13.57
N GLY A 635 -12.51 10.91 13.96
CA GLY A 635 -11.89 11.41 15.20
C GLY A 635 -12.72 11.05 16.44
N PHE A 636 -12.54 9.84 16.97
CA PHE A 636 -13.30 9.32 18.12
C PHE A 636 -12.41 8.75 19.25
N SER A 637 -13.05 8.37 20.36
CA SER A 637 -12.47 8.10 21.68
C SER A 637 -11.28 7.11 21.71
N PRO A 638 -10.27 7.28 22.60
CA PRO A 638 -9.12 6.37 22.71
C PRO A 638 -9.41 4.94 23.19
N ALA A 639 -10.66 4.60 23.55
CA ALA A 639 -11.01 3.34 24.19
C ALA A 639 -11.83 2.40 23.29
N LYS A 640 -11.25 1.23 22.95
CA LYS A 640 -11.90 0.04 22.36
C LYS A 640 -12.53 0.20 20.96
N SER A 641 -11.80 0.74 19.98
CA SER A 641 -12.21 0.72 18.55
C SER A 641 -11.07 0.52 17.54
N TYR A 642 -10.03 -0.24 17.91
CA TYR A 642 -8.91 -0.61 17.02
C TYR A 642 -9.05 -2.01 16.38
N PHE A 643 -10.26 -2.55 16.30
CA PHE A 643 -10.52 -3.87 15.73
C PHE A 643 -10.25 -3.89 14.21
N MET A 644 -9.63 -4.97 13.73
CA MET A 644 -9.54 -5.24 12.29
C MET A 644 -10.95 -5.54 11.76
N ASP A 645 -11.36 -4.80 10.74
CA ASP A 645 -12.72 -4.80 10.18
C ASP A 645 -13.13 -6.23 9.77
N GLY A 646 -14.24 -6.75 10.30
CA GLY A 646 -14.71 -8.12 10.06
C GLY A 646 -13.76 -9.26 10.49
N GLY A 647 -12.64 -8.98 11.18
CA GLY A 647 -11.60 -9.96 11.49
C GLY A 647 -10.66 -10.29 10.32
N ILE A 648 -10.69 -9.50 9.24
CA ILE A 648 -9.84 -9.68 8.06
C ILE A 648 -8.37 -9.46 8.42
N SER A 649 -7.45 -10.25 7.84
CA SER A 649 -6.00 -10.12 8.06
C SER A 649 -5.18 -10.47 6.81
N THR A 650 -4.25 -9.61 6.40
CA THR A 650 -3.42 -9.79 5.21
C THR A 650 -1.99 -10.19 5.57
N TYR A 651 -1.39 -11.10 4.79
CA TYR A 651 0.05 -11.38 4.85
C TYR A 651 0.86 -10.19 4.34
N LEU A 652 1.27 -9.31 5.25
CA LEU A 652 2.22 -8.23 4.95
C LEU A 652 3.65 -8.78 4.78
N GLY A 653 4.48 -8.04 4.06
CA GLY A 653 5.92 -8.29 3.95
C GLY A 653 6.76 -7.62 5.04
N ALA A 654 8.07 -7.55 4.81
CA ALA A 654 9.08 -7.06 5.74
C ALA A 654 9.06 -5.53 5.97
N ALA A 655 8.57 -4.75 4.99
CA ALA A 655 8.63 -3.28 5.02
C ALA A 655 8.07 -2.59 6.29
N PRO A 656 6.95 -3.01 6.90
CA PRO A 656 6.45 -2.44 8.15
C PRO A 656 7.42 -2.59 9.33
N ILE A 657 8.18 -3.69 9.39
CA ILE A 657 9.20 -3.95 10.42
C ILE A 657 10.44 -3.09 10.16
N VAL A 658 10.92 -3.06 8.90
CA VAL A 658 12.04 -2.19 8.47
C VAL A 658 11.74 -0.74 8.85
N ARG A 659 10.50 -0.28 8.63
CA ARG A 659 10.05 1.07 8.99
C ARG A 659 10.03 1.33 10.50
N CYS A 660 9.76 0.32 11.34
CA CYS A 660 9.91 0.43 12.78
C CYS A 660 11.39 0.55 13.20
N LEU A 661 12.28 -0.26 12.61
CA LEU A 661 13.71 -0.24 12.88
C LEU A 661 14.32 1.12 12.50
N GLU A 662 14.11 1.58 11.26
CA GLU A 662 14.61 2.86 10.74
C GLU A 662 14.15 4.07 11.55
N LYS A 663 12.89 4.09 12.00
CA LYS A 663 12.28 5.27 12.63
C LYS A 663 12.42 5.31 14.15
N TYR A 664 12.52 4.15 14.82
CA TYR A 664 12.38 4.06 16.27
C TYR A 664 13.49 3.29 16.99
N GLN A 665 14.27 2.44 16.29
CA GLN A 665 15.29 1.54 16.86
C GLN A 665 14.83 0.87 18.18
N PRO A 666 13.71 0.11 18.14
CA PRO A 666 13.04 -0.38 19.33
C PRO A 666 13.70 -1.63 19.94
N ASN A 667 13.50 -1.86 21.24
CA ASN A 667 13.91 -3.11 21.89
C ASN A 667 13.02 -4.29 21.52
N VAL A 668 11.72 -4.04 21.28
CA VAL A 668 10.74 -5.06 20.88
C VAL A 668 9.89 -4.54 19.72
N ILE A 669 9.64 -5.37 18.70
CA ILE A 669 8.69 -5.13 17.61
C ILE A 669 7.58 -6.18 17.69
N ILE A 670 6.33 -5.71 17.73
CA ILE A 670 5.14 -6.57 17.74
C ILE A 670 4.33 -6.31 16.47
N THR A 671 3.88 -7.36 15.79
CA THR A 671 3.19 -7.24 14.50
C THR A 671 1.81 -7.88 14.50
N SER A 672 0.97 -7.49 13.54
CA SER A 672 -0.17 -8.31 13.09
C SER A 672 0.34 -9.50 12.26
N ARG A 673 -0.52 -10.14 11.45
CA ARG A 673 -0.04 -11.05 10.40
C ARG A 673 1.00 -10.34 9.52
N ILE A 674 2.15 -11.00 9.41
CA ILE A 674 3.25 -10.77 8.47
C ILE A 674 3.64 -12.18 7.98
N ALA A 675 4.23 -12.31 6.80
CA ALA A 675 4.77 -13.58 6.34
C ALA A 675 5.98 -14.03 7.16
N ASP A 676 6.16 -15.34 7.28
CA ASP A 676 6.87 -15.90 8.43
C ASP A 676 8.39 -15.71 8.23
N ALA A 677 8.92 -16.12 7.09
CA ALA A 677 10.23 -15.70 6.57
C ALA A 677 10.45 -14.17 6.51
N ALA A 678 9.39 -13.36 6.36
CA ALA A 678 9.53 -11.89 6.27
C ALA A 678 9.81 -11.23 7.64
N LEU A 679 9.49 -11.91 8.76
CA LEU A 679 9.94 -11.51 10.10
C LEU A 679 11.48 -11.54 10.21
N PHE A 680 12.11 -12.51 9.53
CA PHE A 680 13.57 -12.68 9.49
C PHE A 680 14.21 -11.80 8.41
N LEU A 681 13.58 -11.64 7.24
CA LEU A 681 14.08 -10.79 6.15
C LEU A 681 14.24 -9.32 6.59
N ALA A 682 13.29 -8.80 7.37
CA ALA A 682 13.28 -7.38 7.77
C ALA A 682 14.57 -6.88 8.46
N PRO A 683 15.12 -7.54 9.49
CA PRO A 683 16.41 -7.14 10.07
C PRO A 683 17.60 -7.30 9.12
N MET A 684 17.59 -8.26 8.17
CA MET A 684 18.65 -8.36 7.13
C MET A 684 18.63 -7.13 6.24
N VAL A 685 17.46 -6.82 5.68
CA VAL A 685 17.19 -5.64 4.86
C VAL A 685 17.58 -4.36 5.61
N TYR A 686 17.22 -4.22 6.89
CA TYR A 686 17.56 -3.06 7.71
C TYR A 686 19.07 -2.91 8.00
N GLU A 687 19.75 -3.95 8.49
CA GLU A 687 21.14 -3.87 8.96
C GLU A 687 22.16 -3.86 7.83
N LEU A 688 21.96 -4.71 6.82
CA LEU A 688 22.88 -4.82 5.69
C LEU A 688 22.68 -3.65 4.72
N GLY A 689 21.49 -3.04 4.70
CA GLY A 689 21.20 -1.88 3.86
C GLY A 689 20.91 -2.24 2.40
N TRP A 690 20.45 -3.46 2.13
CA TRP A 690 19.91 -3.88 0.83
C TRP A 690 18.76 -2.97 0.36
N ASN A 691 18.38 -3.04 -0.92
CA ASN A 691 17.22 -2.28 -1.41
C ASN A 691 16.08 -3.18 -1.93
N TRP A 692 14.87 -2.63 -2.07
CA TRP A 692 13.68 -3.39 -2.49
C TRP A 692 13.72 -3.85 -3.96
N ASP A 693 14.64 -3.32 -4.76
CA ASP A 693 14.96 -3.74 -6.14
C ASP A 693 16.16 -4.69 -6.24
N GLU A 694 16.86 -4.98 -5.14
CA GLU A 694 17.96 -5.96 -5.08
C GLU A 694 17.42 -7.40 -4.91
N LEU A 695 16.65 -7.85 -5.90
CA LEU A 695 15.83 -9.06 -5.84
C LEU A 695 16.61 -10.36 -5.51
N ASP A 696 17.88 -10.46 -5.91
CA ASP A 696 18.75 -11.59 -5.56
C ASP A 696 19.05 -11.64 -4.04
N HIS A 697 19.40 -10.50 -3.43
CA HIS A 697 19.58 -10.40 -1.98
C HIS A 697 18.28 -10.69 -1.23
N LEU A 698 17.13 -10.23 -1.73
CA LEU A 698 15.83 -10.53 -1.13
C LEU A 698 15.49 -12.02 -1.21
N ALA A 699 15.68 -12.67 -2.37
CA ALA A 699 15.40 -14.10 -2.54
C ALA A 699 16.28 -14.97 -1.63
N GLN A 700 17.58 -14.66 -1.56
CA GLN A 700 18.56 -15.36 -0.75
C GLN A 700 18.39 -15.05 0.76
N GLY A 701 17.95 -13.84 1.14
CA GLY A 701 17.55 -13.50 2.51
C GLY A 701 16.25 -14.18 2.94
N SER A 702 15.27 -14.33 2.05
CA SER A 702 14.04 -15.07 2.32
C SER A 702 14.27 -16.58 2.41
N LEU A 703 15.26 -17.14 1.71
CA LEU A 703 15.75 -18.50 1.96
C LEU A 703 16.23 -18.65 3.41
N ALA A 704 17.01 -17.68 3.93
CA ALA A 704 17.44 -17.70 5.33
C ALA A 704 16.24 -17.63 6.30
N GLY A 705 15.22 -16.82 5.99
CA GLY A 705 13.98 -16.78 6.77
C GLY A 705 13.22 -18.12 6.76
N HIS A 706 13.04 -18.72 5.60
CA HIS A 706 12.34 -20.00 5.43
C HIS A 706 13.08 -21.20 6.07
N LEU A 707 14.40 -21.11 6.22
CA LEU A 707 15.19 -22.08 6.97
C LEU A 707 15.16 -21.85 8.50
N LEU A 708 14.85 -20.64 8.97
CA LEU A 708 14.77 -20.30 10.39
C LEU A 708 13.36 -20.43 11.00
N GLU A 709 12.30 -20.26 10.20
CA GLU A 709 10.92 -20.56 10.63
C GLU A 709 10.77 -22.05 11.01
N CYS A 710 9.72 -22.38 11.76
CA CYS A 710 9.55 -23.69 12.41
C CYS A 710 10.67 -24.13 13.39
N GLY A 711 11.72 -23.33 13.59
CA GLY A 711 12.69 -23.47 14.68
C GLY A 711 13.48 -24.77 14.64
N CYS A 712 13.32 -25.63 15.65
CA CYS A 712 14.15 -26.82 15.84
C CYS A 712 14.08 -27.85 14.70
N GLN A 713 13.17 -27.73 13.72
CA GLN A 713 13.14 -28.62 12.55
C GLN A 713 14.47 -28.61 11.78
N LEU A 714 15.07 -27.43 11.58
CA LEU A 714 16.38 -27.28 10.93
C LEU A 714 17.51 -28.01 11.68
N THR A 715 17.37 -28.19 13.00
CA THR A 715 18.40 -28.70 13.91
C THR A 715 18.10 -30.10 14.44
N GLY A 716 17.20 -30.86 13.81
CA GLY A 716 16.94 -32.26 14.10
C GLY A 716 15.66 -32.55 14.90
N GLY A 717 14.87 -31.53 15.24
CA GLY A 717 13.49 -31.71 15.71
C GLY A 717 12.64 -32.33 14.60
N TYR A 718 11.80 -33.33 14.93
CA TYR A 718 11.05 -34.14 13.95
C TYR A 718 11.91 -34.88 12.89
N PHE A 719 13.24 -34.87 13.00
CA PHE A 719 14.14 -35.61 12.09
C PHE A 719 14.40 -37.05 12.56
N MET A 720 14.50 -37.26 13.87
CA MET A 720 14.90 -38.53 14.47
C MET A 720 13.93 -39.66 14.15
N HIS A 721 14.44 -40.78 13.63
CA HIS A 721 13.67 -42.00 13.39
C HIS A 721 14.42 -43.25 13.90
N PRO A 722 13.91 -43.97 14.91
CA PRO A 722 14.55 -45.17 15.45
C PRO A 722 14.77 -46.25 14.40
N GLY A 723 16.00 -46.77 14.30
CA GLY A 723 16.34 -47.84 13.35
C GLY A 723 16.54 -47.38 11.89
N ASP A 724 16.48 -46.08 11.61
CA ASP A 724 17.01 -45.50 10.37
C ASP A 724 18.48 -45.11 10.59
N GLN A 725 19.41 -45.79 9.92
CA GLN A 725 20.85 -45.58 10.10
C GLN A 725 21.34 -44.15 9.73
N TYR A 726 20.53 -43.36 9.02
CA TYR A 726 20.84 -42.00 8.64
C TYR A 726 20.12 -40.95 9.50
N ARG A 727 19.15 -41.37 10.33
CA ARG A 727 18.29 -40.49 11.15
C ARG A 727 18.19 -40.92 12.62
N ASP A 728 19.00 -41.87 13.08
CA ASP A 728 19.09 -42.15 14.51
C ASP A 728 19.76 -41.00 15.27
N MET A 729 19.24 -40.67 16.46
CA MET A 729 19.77 -39.64 17.34
C MET A 729 19.55 -40.04 18.79
N SER A 730 20.58 -39.86 19.63
CA SER A 730 20.46 -40.16 21.05
C SER A 730 19.43 -39.26 21.76
N PHE A 731 18.74 -39.79 22.77
CA PHE A 731 17.80 -38.98 23.57
C PHE A 731 18.48 -37.75 24.20
N GLN A 732 19.77 -37.82 24.53
CA GLN A 732 20.52 -36.67 25.04
C GLN A 732 20.64 -35.53 24.01
N GLN A 733 20.81 -35.84 22.72
CA GLN A 733 20.77 -34.82 21.66
C GLN A 733 19.38 -34.19 21.50
N LEU A 734 18.30 -34.94 21.76
CA LEU A 734 16.93 -34.44 21.70
C LEU A 734 16.55 -33.58 22.91
N LEU A 735 17.04 -33.92 24.11
CA LEU A 735 16.80 -33.18 25.35
C LEU A 735 17.39 -31.75 25.32
N ASP A 736 18.52 -31.56 24.64
CA ASP A 736 19.20 -30.26 24.47
C ASP A 736 19.24 -29.76 23.01
N LEU A 737 18.19 -30.06 22.23
CA LEU A 737 17.95 -29.43 20.93
C LEU A 737 18.07 -27.89 21.01
N SER A 738 18.95 -27.31 20.21
CA SER A 738 19.04 -25.86 20.03
C SER A 738 18.09 -25.40 18.93
N LEU A 739 17.36 -24.32 19.18
CA LEU A 739 16.78 -23.52 18.10
C LEU A 739 17.91 -22.99 17.18
N PRO A 740 17.62 -22.75 15.88
CA PRO A 740 18.63 -22.28 14.94
C PRO A 740 18.86 -20.76 15.04
N PHE A 741 20.01 -20.34 14.52
CA PHE A 741 20.27 -18.95 14.13
C PHE A 741 20.96 -18.93 12.77
N ALA A 742 21.03 -17.77 12.12
CA ALA A 742 21.82 -17.60 10.90
C ALA A 742 22.77 -16.40 11.03
N GLU A 743 23.90 -16.53 10.33
CA GLU A 743 24.82 -15.47 9.98
C GLU A 743 24.55 -15.08 8.53
N ILE A 744 24.16 -13.82 8.28
CA ILE A 744 23.88 -13.30 6.94
C ILE A 744 24.83 -12.15 6.65
N CYS A 745 25.57 -12.25 5.54
CA CYS A 745 26.54 -11.26 5.08
C CYS A 745 25.90 -10.27 4.08
N PHE A 746 26.49 -9.08 3.94
CA PHE A 746 26.03 -8.05 3.00
C PHE A 746 25.91 -8.52 1.55
N ASP A 747 26.76 -9.43 1.10
CA ASP A 747 26.78 -10.00 -0.25
C ASP A 747 25.70 -11.09 -0.48
N GLY A 748 24.78 -11.27 0.47
CA GLY A 748 23.77 -12.32 0.43
C GLY A 748 24.28 -13.69 0.91
N GLN A 749 25.53 -13.86 1.34
CA GLN A 749 25.98 -15.15 1.85
C GLN A 749 25.26 -15.51 3.16
N VAL A 750 24.58 -16.66 3.17
CA VAL A 750 23.80 -17.17 4.31
C VAL A 750 24.45 -18.42 4.86
N SER A 751 24.75 -18.43 6.16
CA SER A 751 25.11 -19.64 6.90
C SER A 751 24.13 -19.87 8.05
N VAL A 752 23.39 -20.97 8.02
CA VAL A 752 22.55 -21.40 9.15
C VAL A 752 23.38 -22.17 10.17
N ALA A 753 23.00 -22.07 11.44
CA ALA A 753 23.77 -22.57 12.56
C ALA A 753 22.90 -23.03 13.72
N LYS A 754 23.46 -23.88 14.58
CA LYS A 754 22.93 -24.21 15.92
C LYS A 754 23.95 -23.77 16.98
N ALA A 755 23.52 -23.61 18.23
CA ALA A 755 24.45 -23.25 19.30
C ALA A 755 25.56 -24.32 19.46
N GLU A 756 26.80 -23.86 19.68
CA GLU A 756 27.92 -24.76 19.93
C GLU A 756 27.73 -25.46 21.30
N GLY A 757 28.20 -26.70 21.41
CA GLY A 757 27.95 -27.57 22.55
C GLY A 757 26.50 -28.07 22.71
N SER A 758 25.54 -27.65 21.88
CA SER A 758 24.15 -28.12 21.98
C SER A 758 23.94 -29.52 21.42
N GLY A 759 22.83 -30.15 21.85
CA GLY A 759 22.19 -31.24 21.13
C GLY A 759 21.64 -30.83 19.76
N GLY A 760 20.91 -31.74 19.12
CA GLY A 760 20.47 -31.64 17.72
C GLY A 760 21.52 -32.06 16.69
N VAL A 761 21.12 -32.05 15.43
CA VAL A 761 21.92 -32.34 14.23
C VAL A 761 21.60 -31.27 13.18
N LEU A 762 22.62 -30.67 12.57
CA LEU A 762 22.46 -29.71 11.47
C LEU A 762 23.31 -30.19 10.29
N ASN A 763 22.66 -30.61 9.20
CA ASN A 763 23.32 -31.17 8.02
C ASN A 763 22.48 -30.96 6.75
N PHE A 764 22.96 -31.50 5.62
CA PHE A 764 22.23 -31.49 4.35
C PHE A 764 20.78 -31.97 4.47
N SER A 765 20.53 -33.09 5.17
CA SER A 765 19.20 -33.70 5.28
C SER A 765 18.22 -32.84 6.09
N THR A 766 18.65 -32.23 7.21
CA THR A 766 17.76 -31.36 8.00
C THR A 766 17.47 -30.04 7.28
N CYS A 767 18.46 -29.48 6.57
CA CYS A 767 18.25 -28.31 5.70
C CYS A 767 17.34 -28.63 4.50
N ALA A 768 17.47 -29.82 3.89
CA ALA A 768 16.65 -30.25 2.75
C ALA A 768 15.20 -30.58 3.14
N GLU A 769 14.96 -31.11 4.35
CA GLU A 769 13.61 -31.27 4.88
C GLU A 769 12.93 -29.92 5.14
N GLN A 770 13.65 -28.97 5.75
CA GLN A 770 13.13 -27.64 6.03
C GLN A 770 12.87 -26.83 4.74
N LEU A 771 13.78 -26.87 3.76
CA LEU A 771 13.65 -26.19 2.47
C LEU A 771 12.37 -26.55 1.69
N LEU A 772 11.82 -27.74 1.93
CA LEU A 772 10.64 -28.23 1.25
C LEU A 772 9.41 -28.28 2.16
N TYR A 773 9.49 -27.80 3.39
CA TYR A 773 8.34 -27.79 4.30
C TYR A 773 7.34 -26.69 3.88
N GLU A 774 6.06 -27.05 3.67
CA GLU A 774 5.00 -26.14 3.22
C GLU A 774 5.25 -25.42 1.87
N VAL A 775 6.20 -25.92 1.05
CA VAL A 775 6.47 -25.42 -0.31
C VAL A 775 5.53 -26.10 -1.31
N GLY A 776 4.78 -25.27 -2.05
CA GLY A 776 4.00 -25.71 -3.21
C GLY A 776 4.89 -25.91 -4.44
N ASP A 777 4.99 -24.89 -5.28
CA ASP A 777 5.91 -24.87 -6.42
C ASP A 777 7.30 -24.33 -6.00
N PRO A 778 8.38 -25.13 -6.07
CA PRO A 778 9.73 -24.67 -5.76
C PRO A 778 10.33 -23.71 -6.81
N GLU A 779 9.74 -23.55 -8.00
CA GLU A 779 10.17 -22.53 -8.98
C GLU A 779 9.55 -21.15 -8.69
N ALA A 780 8.45 -21.13 -7.93
CA ALA A 780 7.62 -19.95 -7.69
C ALA A 780 7.05 -19.91 -6.27
N TYR A 781 7.91 -20.05 -5.24
CA TYR A 781 7.50 -19.91 -3.85
C TYR A 781 7.18 -18.43 -3.53
N VAL A 782 5.89 -18.11 -3.42
CA VAL A 782 5.38 -16.73 -3.30
C VAL A 782 5.49 -16.22 -1.86
N THR A 783 6.30 -15.19 -1.64
CA THR A 783 6.26 -14.36 -0.41
C THR A 783 5.79 -12.93 -0.75
N PRO A 784 5.30 -12.14 0.23
CA PRO A 784 4.87 -10.76 0.00
C PRO A 784 5.94 -9.80 -0.52
N ASP A 785 7.24 -10.10 -0.36
CA ASP A 785 8.32 -9.20 -0.78
C ASP A 785 9.01 -9.68 -2.07
N VAL A 786 9.11 -10.99 -2.27
CA VAL A 786 9.76 -11.62 -3.45
C VAL A 786 9.15 -13.01 -3.72
N VAL A 787 9.02 -13.38 -5.00
CA VAL A 787 8.72 -14.77 -5.41
C VAL A 787 10.02 -15.48 -5.71
N ILE A 788 10.22 -16.66 -5.12
CA ILE A 788 11.54 -17.28 -5.00
C ILE A 788 11.58 -18.60 -5.76
N ASN A 789 12.68 -18.81 -6.49
CA ASN A 789 13.03 -20.08 -7.08
C ASN A 789 14.07 -20.78 -6.18
N PHE A 790 13.68 -21.93 -5.63
CA PHE A 790 14.49 -22.81 -4.80
C PHE A 790 15.11 -24.00 -5.58
N GLN A 791 14.83 -24.17 -6.87
CA GLN A 791 15.30 -25.35 -7.63
C GLN A 791 16.83 -25.53 -7.62
N ASP A 792 17.59 -24.44 -7.60
CA ASP A 792 19.06 -24.43 -7.61
C ASP A 792 19.67 -24.34 -6.19
N VAL A 793 18.85 -24.34 -5.13
CA VAL A 793 19.35 -24.24 -3.74
C VAL A 793 20.16 -25.48 -3.36
N SER A 794 21.30 -25.25 -2.72
CA SER A 794 22.25 -26.27 -2.29
C SER A 794 22.82 -25.95 -0.90
N PHE A 795 23.28 -27.00 -0.21
CA PHE A 795 23.77 -26.93 1.16
C PHE A 795 25.19 -27.49 1.27
N SER A 796 26.09 -26.75 1.91
CA SER A 796 27.48 -27.16 2.17
C SER A 796 27.80 -27.09 3.65
N THR A 797 28.06 -28.23 4.28
CA THR A 797 28.42 -28.31 5.71
C THR A 797 29.78 -27.65 5.95
N LEU A 798 29.82 -26.62 6.80
CA LEU A 798 31.04 -25.94 7.22
C LEU A 798 31.59 -26.53 8.53
N SER A 799 30.70 -26.92 9.45
CA SER A 799 31.03 -27.64 10.69
C SER A 799 29.81 -28.44 11.16
N SER A 800 29.97 -29.24 12.22
CA SER A 800 28.86 -29.95 12.89
C SER A 800 27.77 -29.04 13.48
N SER A 801 27.97 -27.71 13.47
CA SER A 801 27.00 -26.72 13.92
C SER A 801 26.79 -25.55 12.94
N ARG A 802 27.31 -25.61 11.70
CA ARG A 802 27.15 -24.56 10.67
C ARG A 802 27.04 -25.15 9.24
N VAL A 803 26.06 -24.69 8.47
CA VAL A 803 25.83 -25.07 7.06
C VAL A 803 25.67 -23.80 6.22
N LEU A 804 26.43 -23.70 5.12
CA LEU A 804 26.32 -22.67 4.10
C LEU A 804 25.16 -22.99 3.15
N CYS A 805 24.30 -22.00 2.87
CA CYS A 805 23.09 -22.12 2.05
C CYS A 805 23.20 -21.17 0.85
N LEU A 806 23.13 -21.68 -0.37
CA LEU A 806 23.28 -20.88 -1.60
C LEU A 806 22.32 -21.33 -2.70
N GLY A 807 21.92 -20.41 -3.58
CA GLY A 807 21.28 -20.74 -4.86
C GLY A 807 19.81 -20.34 -4.98
N ALA A 808 19.23 -19.68 -3.97
CA ALA A 808 17.91 -19.08 -4.13
C ALA A 808 18.00 -17.84 -5.03
N LYS A 809 17.02 -17.69 -5.92
CA LYS A 809 16.95 -16.63 -6.94
C LYS A 809 15.54 -16.06 -7.02
N PRO A 810 15.34 -14.82 -7.51
CA PRO A 810 14.01 -14.37 -7.89
C PRO A 810 13.43 -15.25 -9.00
N SER A 811 12.14 -15.53 -8.92
CA SER A 811 11.40 -16.19 -9.99
C SER A 811 11.11 -15.23 -11.15
N THR A 812 10.59 -15.74 -12.26
CA THR A 812 10.29 -14.98 -13.49
C THR A 812 9.27 -13.86 -13.27
N VAL A 813 8.30 -14.08 -12.37
CA VAL A 813 7.44 -13.04 -11.78
C VAL A 813 8.02 -12.71 -10.41
N SER A 814 9.00 -11.81 -10.33
CA SER A 814 9.86 -11.69 -9.15
C SER A 814 9.20 -11.06 -7.91
N VAL A 815 8.08 -10.34 -8.05
CA VAL A 815 7.32 -9.72 -6.95
C VAL A 815 5.82 -9.90 -7.24
N PRO A 816 4.97 -10.28 -6.27
CA PRO A 816 3.55 -10.49 -6.54
C PRO A 816 2.74 -9.18 -6.52
N ASP A 817 1.89 -8.98 -7.54
CA ASP A 817 0.94 -7.87 -7.64
C ASP A 817 -0.13 -7.87 -6.53
N LYS A 818 -0.37 -9.03 -5.92
CA LYS A 818 -1.41 -9.27 -4.93
C LYS A 818 -0.86 -9.94 -3.67
N LEU A 819 -1.48 -9.64 -2.53
CA LEU A 819 -1.19 -10.25 -1.23
C LEU A 819 -2.29 -11.24 -0.85
N LEU A 820 -1.91 -12.29 -0.11
CA LEU A 820 -2.83 -13.24 0.48
C LEU A 820 -3.56 -12.60 1.66
N GLN A 821 -4.89 -12.55 1.57
CA GLN A 821 -5.78 -12.05 2.61
C GLN A 821 -6.64 -13.20 3.15
N LEU A 822 -6.76 -13.24 4.48
CA LEU A 822 -7.48 -14.26 5.25
C LEU A 822 -8.76 -13.64 5.80
N VAL A 823 -9.91 -14.28 5.56
CA VAL A 823 -11.24 -13.81 6.01
C VAL A 823 -11.87 -14.91 6.89
N PRO A 824 -12.23 -14.63 8.16
CA PRO A 824 -12.87 -15.63 9.02
C PRO A 824 -14.26 -16.02 8.53
N GLN A 825 -14.48 -17.33 8.38
CA GLN A 825 -15.76 -17.92 7.97
C GLN A 825 -16.16 -19.03 8.95
N ASP A 826 -17.45 -19.20 9.21
CA ASP A 826 -17.95 -20.28 10.07
C ASP A 826 -17.88 -21.63 9.33
N CYS A 827 -17.19 -22.62 9.89
CA CYS A 827 -17.10 -23.99 9.33
C CYS A 827 -18.04 -24.98 10.04
N GLY A 828 -18.81 -24.51 11.03
CA GLY A 828 -19.78 -25.30 11.80
C GLY A 828 -19.25 -25.76 13.16
N TRP A 829 -19.73 -26.91 13.61
CA TRP A 829 -19.50 -27.46 14.94
C TRP A 829 -18.91 -28.86 14.84
N LYS A 830 -17.66 -29.03 15.29
CA LYS A 830 -17.05 -30.34 15.42
C LYS A 830 -17.47 -30.95 16.76
N GLY A 831 -17.97 -32.18 16.73
CA GLY A 831 -18.21 -33.02 17.90
C GLY A 831 -17.36 -34.28 17.85
N TRP A 832 -16.92 -34.80 19.00
CA TRP A 832 -16.14 -36.04 19.06
C TRP A 832 -16.47 -36.89 20.27
N GLY A 833 -16.20 -38.19 20.14
CA GLY A 833 -16.25 -39.17 21.22
C GLY A 833 -15.16 -40.24 21.10
N GLU A 834 -14.74 -40.76 22.24
CA GLU A 834 -13.78 -41.85 22.37
C GLU A 834 -14.23 -42.86 23.43
N ILE A 835 -14.07 -44.15 23.21
CA ILE A 835 -14.29 -45.23 24.20
C ILE A 835 -13.27 -46.35 24.00
N SER A 836 -12.75 -46.93 25.09
CA SER A 836 -11.78 -48.03 25.03
C SER A 836 -12.44 -49.40 25.26
N TYR A 837 -11.92 -50.42 24.59
CA TYR A 837 -12.24 -51.84 24.78
C TYR A 837 -10.96 -52.67 24.88
N GLY A 838 -10.90 -53.59 25.85
CA GLY A 838 -9.74 -54.45 26.08
C GLY A 838 -10.07 -55.94 26.13
N GLY A 839 -9.08 -56.76 25.77
CA GLY A 839 -9.19 -58.21 25.69
C GLY A 839 -9.96 -58.70 24.45
N TYR A 840 -10.19 -60.01 24.40
CA TYR A 840 -10.77 -60.76 23.28
C TYR A 840 -11.87 -59.99 22.53
N GLU A 841 -11.74 -59.92 21.20
CA GLU A 841 -12.73 -59.34 20.28
C GLU A 841 -13.05 -57.84 20.55
N CYS A 842 -12.11 -57.09 21.15
CA CYS A 842 -12.25 -55.65 21.38
C CYS A 842 -12.55 -54.86 20.09
N VAL A 843 -11.94 -55.24 18.96
CA VAL A 843 -12.21 -54.64 17.63
C VAL A 843 -13.65 -54.86 17.17
N LYS A 844 -14.24 -56.05 17.40
CA LYS A 844 -15.67 -56.29 17.09
C LYS A 844 -16.58 -55.50 18.01
N ARG A 845 -16.22 -55.34 19.29
CA ARG A 845 -16.95 -54.48 20.23
C ARG A 845 -16.89 -53.00 19.84
N ALA A 846 -15.75 -52.47 19.38
CA ALA A 846 -15.68 -51.14 18.80
C ALA A 846 -16.56 -50.98 17.56
N LYS A 847 -16.55 -51.94 16.62
CA LYS A 847 -17.41 -51.87 15.42
C LYS A 847 -18.91 -51.92 15.77
N ALA A 848 -19.30 -52.69 16.79
CA ALA A 848 -20.68 -52.70 17.29
C ALA A 848 -21.04 -51.37 17.99
N ALA A 849 -20.13 -50.76 18.73
CA ALA A 849 -20.32 -49.44 19.35
C ALA A 849 -20.44 -48.31 18.32
N GLU A 850 -19.60 -48.35 17.28
CA GLU A 850 -19.68 -47.44 16.13
C GLU A 850 -21.04 -47.58 15.44
N TYR A 851 -21.45 -48.81 15.12
CA TYR A 851 -22.75 -49.10 14.51
C TYR A 851 -23.91 -48.50 15.32
N LEU A 852 -23.93 -48.70 16.64
CA LEU A 852 -24.98 -48.16 17.51
C LEU A 852 -25.05 -46.63 17.48
N VAL A 853 -23.91 -45.93 17.66
CA VAL A 853 -23.88 -44.46 17.61
C VAL A 853 -24.30 -43.94 16.23
N ARG A 854 -23.90 -44.63 15.15
CA ARG A 854 -24.35 -44.31 13.79
C ARG A 854 -25.85 -44.51 13.62
N SER A 855 -26.43 -45.59 14.16
CA SER A 855 -27.87 -45.84 14.11
C SER A 855 -28.69 -44.80 14.89
N TRP A 856 -28.30 -44.49 16.14
CA TRP A 856 -29.00 -43.48 16.96
C TRP A 856 -28.93 -42.07 16.34
N MET A 857 -27.79 -41.72 15.70
CA MET A 857 -27.69 -40.47 14.96
C MET A 857 -28.57 -40.44 13.70
N GLU A 858 -28.75 -41.57 13.00
CA GLU A 858 -29.62 -41.66 11.82
C GLU A 858 -31.11 -41.60 12.22
N GLU A 859 -31.47 -42.16 13.38
CA GLU A 859 -32.83 -42.14 13.93
C GLU A 859 -33.28 -40.71 14.28
N ILE A 860 -32.39 -39.91 14.90
CA ILE A 860 -32.68 -38.52 15.30
C ILE A 860 -32.48 -37.54 14.14
N TYR A 861 -31.46 -37.76 13.29
CA TYR A 861 -31.11 -36.89 12.18
C TYR A 861 -30.78 -37.68 10.89
N PRO A 862 -31.81 -38.13 10.16
CA PRO A 862 -31.64 -38.87 8.91
C PRO A 862 -30.68 -38.19 7.92
N GLY A 863 -29.80 -38.98 7.34
CA GLY A 863 -28.79 -38.57 6.37
C GLY A 863 -27.48 -38.03 6.95
N LEU A 864 -27.36 -37.75 8.26
CA LEU A 864 -26.14 -37.11 8.80
C LEU A 864 -24.91 -38.04 8.91
N ASN A 865 -25.05 -39.35 8.75
CA ASN A 865 -23.93 -40.29 8.94
C ASN A 865 -22.69 -40.03 8.07
N HIS A 866 -22.86 -39.47 6.87
CA HIS A 866 -21.75 -39.09 5.98
C HIS A 866 -20.81 -38.02 6.57
N ARG A 867 -21.23 -37.34 7.64
CA ARG A 867 -20.47 -36.30 8.34
C ARG A 867 -19.58 -36.85 9.45
N ILE A 868 -19.76 -38.11 9.86
CA ILE A 868 -19.06 -38.74 10.97
C ILE A 868 -18.00 -39.72 10.45
N LEU A 869 -16.74 -39.51 10.83
CA LEU A 869 -15.64 -40.45 10.65
C LEU A 869 -15.37 -41.25 11.92
N SER A 870 -14.75 -42.42 11.76
CA SER A 870 -14.50 -43.41 12.81
C SER A 870 -13.10 -44.01 12.66
N TYR A 871 -12.43 -44.24 13.79
CA TYR A 871 -11.08 -44.77 13.87
C TYR A 871 -10.98 -45.78 15.02
N ILE A 872 -10.26 -46.88 14.80
CA ILE A 872 -9.90 -47.84 15.85
C ILE A 872 -8.40 -47.69 16.08
N ILE A 873 -8.05 -47.08 17.21
CA ILE A 873 -6.67 -46.72 17.59
C ILE A 873 -6.22 -47.72 18.65
N GLY A 874 -5.03 -48.32 18.57
CA GLY A 874 -4.59 -49.21 19.66
C GLY A 874 -3.20 -49.82 19.53
N PHE A 875 -2.40 -49.61 20.59
CA PHE A 875 -1.28 -50.45 21.00
C PHE A 875 -1.03 -50.17 22.49
N ASP A 876 -1.33 -51.13 23.37
CA ASP A 876 -1.24 -51.01 24.85
C ASP A 876 -2.05 -49.85 25.47
N SER A 877 -3.15 -49.47 24.80
CA SER A 877 -3.96 -48.28 25.09
C SER A 877 -4.88 -48.39 26.32
N LEU A 878 -4.84 -49.51 27.05
CA LEU A 878 -5.49 -49.68 28.35
C LEU A 878 -4.51 -49.99 29.50
N LYS A 879 -3.19 -50.01 29.26
CA LYS A 879 -2.21 -50.35 30.30
C LYS A 879 -1.28 -49.21 30.66
N ALA A 880 -0.91 -49.16 31.94
CA ALA A 880 0.12 -48.28 32.48
C ALA A 880 1.44 -49.04 32.73
N THR A 881 1.80 -49.96 31.85
CA THR A 881 2.95 -50.87 32.01
C THR A 881 4.27 -50.21 31.64
N SER A 882 5.21 -50.12 32.60
CA SER A 882 6.61 -49.84 32.29
C SER A 882 7.23 -51.04 31.57
N SER A 883 8.00 -50.77 30.49
CA SER A 883 8.52 -51.80 29.57
C SER A 883 9.70 -52.59 30.12
N ASN A 884 9.46 -53.43 31.14
CA ASN A 884 10.46 -54.33 31.70
C ASN A 884 10.56 -55.66 30.91
N GLY A 885 11.34 -55.63 29.83
CA GLY A 885 12.22 -56.74 29.43
C GLY A 885 11.64 -58.02 28.82
N ASN A 886 10.32 -58.15 28.60
CA ASN A 886 9.71 -59.35 27.99
C ASN A 886 9.10 -59.07 26.60
N GLU A 887 9.94 -59.11 25.56
CA GLU A 887 9.52 -58.90 24.16
C GLU A 887 8.46 -59.92 23.70
N ARG A 888 8.48 -61.14 24.24
CA ARG A 888 7.56 -62.23 23.85
C ARG A 888 6.08 -61.97 24.18
N SER A 889 5.74 -61.03 25.07
CA SER A 889 4.35 -60.68 25.39
C SER A 889 3.76 -59.51 24.57
N GLN A 890 4.54 -58.86 23.69
CA GLN A 890 4.06 -57.70 22.94
C GLN A 890 2.98 -58.04 21.88
N ARG A 891 2.93 -59.28 21.38
CA ARG A 891 2.01 -59.69 20.30
C ARG A 891 0.61 -60.12 20.76
N THR A 892 0.31 -60.08 22.05
CA THR A 892 -0.97 -60.56 22.62
C THR A 892 -1.75 -59.46 23.35
N SER A 893 -1.45 -58.19 23.11
CA SER A 893 -2.21 -57.05 23.66
C SER A 893 -3.31 -56.61 22.70
N GLU A 894 -4.49 -57.21 22.82
CA GLU A 894 -5.70 -56.75 22.13
C GLU A 894 -6.44 -55.70 22.98
N ASP A 895 -5.94 -54.47 23.00
CA ASP A 895 -6.71 -53.30 23.44
C ASP A 895 -6.77 -52.21 22.36
N ILE A 896 -7.91 -51.52 22.31
CA ILE A 896 -8.17 -50.46 21.34
C ILE A 896 -9.02 -49.35 21.98
N ARG A 897 -9.06 -48.21 21.29
CA ARG A 897 -9.91 -47.05 21.55
C ARG A 897 -10.62 -46.68 20.25
N LEU A 898 -11.94 -46.85 20.24
CA LEU A 898 -12.79 -46.28 19.20
C LEU A 898 -12.78 -44.76 19.39
N ARG A 899 -12.48 -44.02 18.32
CA ARG A 899 -12.59 -42.57 18.20
C ARG A 899 -13.59 -42.28 17.09
N MET A 900 -14.52 -41.35 17.30
CA MET A 900 -15.42 -40.86 16.25
C MET A 900 -15.45 -39.33 16.25
N ASP A 901 -15.39 -38.73 15.06
CA ASP A 901 -15.35 -37.28 14.82
C ASP A 901 -16.42 -36.90 13.79
N GLY A 902 -17.34 -36.00 14.15
CA GLY A 902 -18.34 -35.44 13.24
C GLY A 902 -18.20 -33.94 13.07
N LEU A 903 -18.39 -33.44 11.85
CA LEU A 903 -18.51 -31.99 11.56
C LEU A 903 -19.96 -31.68 11.15
N PHE A 904 -20.64 -30.87 11.96
CA PHE A 904 -22.07 -30.58 11.84
C PHE A 904 -22.30 -29.09 11.55
N GLU A 905 -23.43 -28.74 10.93
CA GLU A 905 -23.78 -27.31 10.73
C GLU A 905 -24.28 -26.68 12.04
N GLN A 906 -25.06 -27.42 12.83
CA GLN A 906 -25.72 -26.92 14.03
C GLN A 906 -25.02 -27.42 15.29
N LYS A 907 -25.03 -26.58 16.34
CA LYS A 907 -24.44 -26.91 17.65
C LYS A 907 -25.16 -28.08 18.29
N GLU A 908 -26.46 -28.14 18.08
CA GLU A 908 -27.42 -29.11 18.62
C GLU A 908 -27.13 -30.52 18.08
N GLN A 909 -26.76 -30.62 16.79
CA GLN A 909 -26.32 -31.88 16.16
C GLN A 909 -25.02 -32.40 16.78
N ALA A 910 -24.02 -31.53 16.97
CA ALA A 910 -22.75 -31.88 17.61
C ALA A 910 -22.95 -32.27 19.10
N LEU A 911 -23.83 -31.55 19.82
CA LEU A 911 -24.22 -31.89 21.18
C LEU A 911 -24.92 -33.25 21.25
N GLN A 912 -25.87 -33.53 20.37
CA GLN A 912 -26.58 -34.82 20.37
C GLN A 912 -25.63 -35.97 20.03
N PHE A 913 -24.72 -35.80 19.07
CA PHE A 913 -23.66 -36.77 18.78
C PHE A 913 -22.82 -37.11 20.02
N THR A 914 -22.43 -36.12 20.83
CA THR A 914 -21.72 -36.41 22.09
C THR A 914 -22.58 -37.14 23.12
N ARG A 915 -23.92 -36.95 23.13
CA ARG A 915 -24.84 -37.66 24.02
C ARG A 915 -25.02 -39.12 23.60
N GLU A 916 -25.26 -39.38 22.32
CA GLU A 916 -25.37 -40.75 21.80
C GLU A 916 -24.08 -41.54 22.03
N PHE A 917 -22.92 -40.87 21.90
CA PHE A 917 -21.64 -41.49 22.21
C PHE A 917 -21.50 -41.82 23.72
N ILE A 918 -21.94 -40.92 24.63
CA ILE A 918 -21.95 -41.20 26.09
C ILE A 918 -22.91 -42.35 26.45
N ALA A 919 -24.02 -42.51 25.72
CA ALA A 919 -25.01 -43.56 25.97
C ALA A 919 -24.43 -44.99 25.84
N LEU A 920 -23.27 -45.16 25.19
CA LEU A 920 -22.52 -46.41 25.14
C LEU A 920 -22.13 -46.97 26.52
N TYR A 921 -22.07 -46.15 27.59
CA TYR A 921 -21.77 -46.64 28.94
C TYR A 921 -22.77 -47.68 29.46
N THR A 922 -24.04 -47.58 29.06
CA THR A 922 -25.12 -48.47 29.52
C THR A 922 -25.82 -49.23 28.39
N ASN A 923 -25.75 -48.71 27.16
CA ASN A 923 -26.40 -49.29 25.97
C ASN A 923 -25.40 -49.86 24.96
N GLY A 924 -24.10 -49.73 25.21
CA GLY A 924 -23.03 -50.21 24.33
C GLY A 924 -22.56 -51.63 24.63
N PRO A 925 -21.65 -52.17 23.80
CA PRO A 925 -21.06 -53.51 24.00
C PRO A 925 -20.29 -53.67 25.32
N ALA A 926 -20.29 -54.89 25.86
CA ALA A 926 -19.75 -55.19 27.18
C ALA A 926 -18.26 -54.85 27.35
N GLY A 927 -17.91 -54.25 28.49
CA GLY A 927 -16.53 -53.90 28.84
C GLY A 927 -15.98 -52.69 28.08
N GLY A 928 -16.84 -51.78 27.62
CA GLY A 928 -16.45 -50.45 27.17
C GLY A 928 -16.23 -49.50 28.35
N GLY A 929 -15.23 -48.61 28.26
CA GLY A 929 -14.95 -47.66 29.33
C GLY A 929 -14.03 -46.50 28.96
N GLY A 930 -13.85 -45.58 29.91
CA GLY A 930 -12.97 -44.41 29.74
C GLY A 930 -13.46 -43.45 28.65
N ILE A 931 -14.76 -43.16 28.62
CA ILE A 931 -15.34 -42.27 27.60
C ILE A 931 -14.77 -40.86 27.74
N SER A 932 -14.34 -40.28 26.62
CA SER A 932 -13.98 -38.86 26.48
C SER A 932 -14.76 -38.26 25.32
N THR A 933 -15.42 -37.12 25.53
CA THR A 933 -16.21 -36.42 24.51
C THR A 933 -15.99 -34.93 24.57
N GLY A 934 -16.26 -34.23 23.47
CA GLY A 934 -16.34 -32.78 23.47
C GLY A 934 -16.87 -32.23 22.15
N TYR A 935 -17.04 -30.91 22.11
CA TYR A 935 -17.43 -30.20 20.89
C TYR A 935 -16.80 -28.80 20.88
N LYS A 936 -16.57 -28.26 19.68
CA LYS A 936 -16.05 -26.89 19.45
C LYS A 936 -16.70 -26.31 18.19
N LYS A 937 -16.93 -24.99 18.17
CA LYS A 937 -17.18 -24.27 16.91
C LYS A 937 -15.86 -24.11 16.16
N GLU A 938 -15.77 -24.66 14.95
CA GLU A 938 -14.59 -24.51 14.10
C GLU A 938 -14.88 -23.43 13.04
N ASN A 939 -13.89 -22.56 12.81
CA ASN A 939 -13.95 -21.49 11.82
C ASN A 939 -12.82 -21.67 10.80
N LEU A 940 -13.12 -21.47 9.53
CA LEU A 940 -12.17 -21.46 8.42
C LEU A 940 -11.58 -20.04 8.25
N LEU A 941 -10.43 -19.94 7.57
CA LEU A 941 -9.99 -18.70 6.94
C LEU A 941 -10.12 -18.87 5.42
N GLU A 942 -11.08 -18.18 4.82
CA GLU A 942 -11.20 -18.12 3.37
C GLU A 942 -10.03 -17.29 2.81
N LYS A 943 -9.47 -17.74 1.68
CA LYS A 943 -8.21 -17.22 1.12
C LYS A 943 -8.48 -16.41 -0.14
N HIS A 944 -8.28 -15.09 -0.03
CA HIS A 944 -8.50 -14.13 -1.11
C HIS A 944 -7.18 -13.48 -1.53
N LEU A 945 -7.17 -12.87 -2.72
CA LEU A 945 -6.03 -12.11 -3.24
C LEU A 945 -6.40 -10.64 -3.46
N VAL A 946 -5.95 -9.78 -2.56
CA VAL A 946 -6.13 -8.31 -2.58
C VAL A 946 -4.93 -7.65 -3.26
N LYS A 947 -5.09 -6.50 -3.94
CA LYS A 947 -3.92 -5.85 -4.57
C LYS A 947 -3.04 -5.16 -3.54
N ARG A 948 -1.73 -5.07 -3.81
CA ARG A 948 -0.77 -4.44 -2.89
C ARG A 948 -1.11 -2.98 -2.56
N GLU A 949 -1.62 -2.21 -3.53
CA GLU A 949 -2.00 -0.79 -3.36
C GLU A 949 -3.34 -0.56 -2.64
N GLU A 950 -4.08 -1.62 -2.33
CA GLU A 950 -5.35 -1.60 -1.58
C GLU A 950 -5.14 -1.94 -0.08
N VAL A 951 -3.95 -2.44 0.29
CA VAL A 951 -3.58 -2.84 1.64
C VAL A 951 -2.78 -1.74 2.34
N PHE A 952 -3.19 -1.34 3.54
CA PHE A 952 -2.56 -0.25 4.29
C PHE A 952 -2.12 -0.72 5.67
N TRP A 953 -1.00 -0.16 6.14
CA TRP A 953 -0.43 -0.47 7.45
C TRP A 953 0.07 0.80 8.16
N ARG A 954 0.28 0.71 9.47
CA ARG A 954 0.83 1.77 10.32
C ARG A 954 1.91 1.23 11.23
N THR A 955 2.79 2.15 11.66
CA THR A 955 3.84 1.88 12.64
C THR A 955 3.79 2.87 13.79
N GLY A 956 3.80 2.38 15.03
CA GLY A 956 3.83 3.19 16.25
C GLY A 956 4.93 2.75 17.19
N VAL A 957 5.28 3.59 18.18
CA VAL A 957 6.18 3.22 19.28
C VAL A 957 5.66 3.81 20.58
N LYS A 958 5.88 3.09 21.69
CA LYS A 958 5.75 3.58 23.05
C LYS A 958 6.99 3.20 23.85
N ARG A 959 7.27 3.94 24.92
CA ARG A 959 8.37 3.69 25.84
C ARG A 959 7.90 3.99 27.26
N ASN A 960 8.30 3.18 28.23
CA ASN A 960 8.12 3.48 29.64
C ASN A 960 9.32 4.29 30.19
N THR A 961 9.00 5.28 31.02
CA THR A 961 9.97 6.07 31.78
C THR A 961 9.91 5.63 33.24
N VAL A 962 10.96 4.94 33.70
CA VAL A 962 11.11 4.56 35.12
C VAL A 962 11.38 5.82 35.94
N SER A 963 10.43 6.20 36.80
CA SER A 963 10.60 7.33 37.72
C SER A 963 11.66 7.02 38.78
N GLU A 964 12.63 7.91 38.99
CA GLU A 964 13.73 7.71 39.96
C GLU A 964 13.29 7.69 41.44
N SER A 965 12.01 7.92 41.73
CA SER A 965 11.47 8.07 43.09
C SER A 965 11.48 6.80 43.95
N ASN A 966 11.74 5.62 43.38
CA ASN A 966 11.68 4.33 44.09
C ASN A 966 13.05 3.71 44.42
N LYS A 967 14.12 4.50 44.56
CA LYS A 967 15.45 4.03 45.01
C LYS A 967 15.54 3.65 46.52
N VAL A 968 14.48 3.09 47.12
CA VAL A 968 14.49 2.54 48.50
C VAL A 968 13.62 1.27 48.67
N VAL A 969 14.04 0.14 48.08
CA VAL A 969 13.84 -1.22 48.64
C VAL A 969 15.03 -2.08 48.23
N ASN A 970 15.60 -2.89 49.14
CA ASN A 970 16.75 -3.76 48.84
C ASN A 970 16.38 -4.88 47.83
N PRO A 971 17.10 -5.00 46.70
CA PRO A 971 16.84 -6.05 45.68
C PRO A 971 17.47 -7.41 46.03
N GLU A 972 17.55 -7.80 47.31
CA GLU A 972 18.18 -9.07 47.72
C GLU A 972 17.23 -10.27 47.82
N HIS A 973 15.93 -10.07 48.02
CA HIS A 973 15.05 -11.16 48.50
C HIS A 973 14.29 -11.95 47.43
N ASN A 974 14.21 -11.47 46.18
CA ASN A 974 13.53 -12.18 45.09
C ASN A 974 14.46 -12.80 44.02
N LEU A 975 15.77 -12.52 44.04
CA LEU A 975 16.72 -13.06 43.06
C LEU A 975 17.09 -14.54 43.31
N ARG A 976 17.00 -15.00 44.57
CA ARG A 976 17.50 -16.32 45.00
C ARG A 976 16.68 -17.52 44.51
N HIS A 977 15.42 -17.34 44.15
CA HIS A 977 14.54 -18.46 43.79
C HIS A 977 14.68 -18.94 42.33
N THR A 978 15.12 -18.07 41.41
CA THR A 978 15.37 -18.43 40.00
C THR A 978 16.79 -18.95 39.80
N LEU A 979 17.77 -18.34 40.47
CA LEU A 979 19.19 -18.70 40.36
C LEU A 979 19.51 -20.09 40.94
N THR A 980 18.76 -20.57 41.93
CA THR A 980 18.96 -21.90 42.54
C THR A 980 18.54 -23.07 41.65
N VAL A 981 17.73 -22.84 40.61
CA VAL A 981 17.40 -23.87 39.60
C VAL A 981 18.49 -23.92 38.53
N ALA A 982 18.91 -22.76 38.01
CA ALA A 982 19.97 -22.67 37.00
C ALA A 982 21.32 -23.21 37.51
N ALA A 983 21.73 -22.82 38.72
CA ALA A 983 23.01 -23.25 39.29
C ALA A 983 23.08 -24.75 39.61
N LYS A 984 21.93 -25.43 39.83
CA LYS A 984 21.91 -26.88 40.08
C LYS A 984 22.10 -27.71 38.82
N LEU A 985 21.56 -27.30 37.67
CA LEU A 985 21.75 -28.05 36.42
C LEU A 985 23.21 -28.05 35.95
N GLN A 986 23.96 -26.97 36.20
CA GLN A 986 25.37 -26.89 35.77
C GLN A 986 26.26 -27.91 36.51
N ALA A 987 26.03 -28.11 37.81
CA ALA A 987 26.88 -28.94 38.66
C ALA A 987 26.79 -30.46 38.43
N GLU A 988 25.77 -30.95 37.71
CA GLU A 988 25.61 -32.38 37.37
C GLU A 988 26.06 -32.71 35.92
N ILE A 989 26.22 -31.71 35.05
CA ILE A 989 26.64 -31.90 33.66
C ILE A 989 28.16 -32.02 33.54
N ASP A 990 28.92 -31.29 34.36
CA ASP A 990 30.39 -31.22 34.30
C ASP A 990 31.11 -32.44 34.92
N LYS A 991 30.52 -33.65 34.81
CA LYS A 991 31.04 -34.90 35.41
C LYS A 991 30.97 -36.18 34.57
N SER A 992 30.57 -36.11 33.30
CA SER A 992 30.55 -37.27 32.37
C SER A 992 31.20 -37.00 31.00
N SER A 993 31.81 -35.83 30.82
CA SER A 993 32.36 -35.33 29.55
C SER A 993 33.84 -35.69 29.34
N SER A 994 34.18 -36.98 29.43
CA SER A 994 35.50 -37.50 29.05
C SER A 994 35.38 -38.82 28.31
N GLU A 995 36.18 -38.98 27.24
CA GLU A 995 36.26 -40.17 26.37
C GLU A 995 35.02 -40.49 25.50
N PHE A 996 34.87 -39.76 24.39
CA PHE A 996 34.52 -40.39 23.11
C PHE A 996 35.33 -39.73 21.98
N ALA A 997 36.29 -40.48 21.43
CA ALA A 997 37.14 -40.00 20.34
C ALA A 997 36.40 -40.04 19.00
N PHE A 998 36.48 -38.95 18.23
CA PHE A 998 35.74 -38.82 16.98
C PHE A 998 36.41 -39.59 15.83
N LEU A 999 35.99 -40.84 15.62
CA LEU A 999 36.25 -41.56 14.37
C LEU A 999 35.43 -40.90 13.26
N GLY A 1000 36.06 -39.98 12.52
CA GLY A 1000 35.45 -39.32 11.38
C GLY A 1000 35.25 -40.26 10.20
N SER A 1001 34.13 -40.97 10.16
CA SER A 1001 33.73 -41.75 8.99
C SER A 1001 33.27 -40.83 7.87
N SER A 1002 34.03 -40.82 6.77
CA SER A 1002 33.52 -40.40 5.47
C SER A 1002 32.45 -41.40 5.03
N CYS A 1003 31.17 -41.09 5.28
CA CYS A 1003 30.07 -42.00 4.99
C CYS A 1003 29.98 -42.34 3.50
N SER A 1004 30.42 -43.54 3.15
CA SER A 1004 30.27 -44.14 1.83
C SER A 1004 28.83 -44.63 1.64
N ASN A 1005 27.90 -43.70 1.45
CA ASN A 1005 26.52 -44.03 1.12
C ASN A 1005 26.50 -44.80 -0.20
N SER A 1006 26.02 -46.04 -0.17
CA SER A 1006 25.90 -46.90 -1.35
C SER A 1006 24.53 -46.72 -2.02
N PRO A 1007 24.41 -46.96 -3.34
CA PRO A 1007 23.12 -46.94 -4.01
C PRO A 1007 22.21 -48.05 -3.48
N ALA A 1008 20.92 -47.74 -3.34
CA ALA A 1008 19.92 -48.71 -2.89
C ALA A 1008 19.74 -49.84 -3.94
N PRO A 1009 19.40 -51.08 -3.51
CA PRO A 1009 19.35 -52.24 -4.41
C PRO A 1009 18.46 -52.04 -5.64
N SER A 1010 18.99 -52.37 -6.83
CA SER A 1010 18.22 -52.44 -8.07
C SER A 1010 17.49 -53.78 -8.21
N GLY A 1011 16.34 -53.78 -8.89
CA GLY A 1011 15.58 -55.00 -9.21
C GLY A 1011 14.94 -55.73 -8.02
N GLN A 1012 15.14 -55.27 -6.79
CA GLN A 1012 14.58 -55.85 -5.56
C GLN A 1012 13.43 -54.99 -5.02
N LYS A 1013 12.45 -55.64 -4.40
CA LYS A 1013 11.34 -54.95 -3.72
C LYS A 1013 11.81 -54.50 -2.33
N ILE A 1014 11.91 -53.20 -2.12
CA ILE A 1014 12.45 -52.56 -0.92
C ILE A 1014 11.50 -51.48 -0.37
N PRO A 1015 11.46 -51.25 0.96
CA PRO A 1015 10.73 -50.10 1.51
C PRO A 1015 11.38 -48.80 1.03
N LEU A 1016 10.58 -47.83 0.61
CA LEU A 1016 11.05 -46.48 0.25
C LEU A 1016 11.79 -45.81 1.44
N TYR A 1017 11.40 -46.16 2.67
CA TYR A 1017 12.09 -45.89 3.94
C TYR A 1017 13.59 -46.23 3.99
N LYS A 1018 14.09 -47.10 3.10
CA LYS A 1018 15.53 -47.44 3.01
C LYS A 1018 16.27 -46.68 1.91
N VAL A 1019 15.56 -45.87 1.13
CA VAL A 1019 16.07 -45.15 -0.05
C VAL A 1019 16.05 -43.65 0.19
N ALA A 1020 15.00 -43.14 0.82
CA ALA A 1020 14.76 -41.72 1.04
C ALA A 1020 14.12 -41.43 2.40
N HIS A 1021 14.37 -40.22 2.89
CA HIS A 1021 13.62 -39.60 3.97
C HIS A 1021 12.64 -38.54 3.42
N SER A 1022 11.73 -38.07 4.28
CA SER A 1022 10.60 -37.22 3.89
C SER A 1022 10.16 -36.32 5.03
N ARG A 1023 9.74 -35.11 4.70
CA ARG A 1023 9.00 -34.19 5.56
C ARG A 1023 7.71 -33.79 4.84
N ALA A 1024 6.59 -33.75 5.58
CA ALA A 1024 5.30 -33.28 5.09
C ALA A 1024 4.89 -31.95 5.78
N GLY A 1025 4.18 -31.10 5.05
CA GLY A 1025 3.61 -29.82 5.52
C GLY A 1025 2.24 -29.52 4.88
N ASP A 1026 1.39 -28.76 5.56
CA ASP A 1026 0.03 -28.43 5.11
C ASP A 1026 -0.13 -26.98 4.65
N LYS A 1027 -0.99 -26.74 3.65
CA LYS A 1027 -1.38 -25.39 3.24
C LYS A 1027 -2.88 -25.31 2.97
N GLY A 1028 -3.66 -25.19 4.04
CA GLY A 1028 -5.12 -25.23 3.95
C GLY A 1028 -5.62 -26.65 3.73
N ASN A 1029 -6.27 -26.93 2.60
CA ASN A 1029 -6.78 -28.28 2.27
C ASN A 1029 -5.74 -29.16 1.53
N ASP A 1030 -4.60 -28.57 1.19
CA ASP A 1030 -3.51 -29.21 0.45
C ASP A 1030 -2.41 -29.69 1.39
N ILE A 1031 -1.69 -30.73 0.99
CA ILE A 1031 -0.44 -31.18 1.63
C ILE A 1031 0.68 -31.18 0.60
N ASN A 1032 1.91 -30.92 1.04
CA ASN A 1032 3.10 -31.28 0.30
C ASN A 1032 3.96 -32.27 1.11
N PHE A 1033 4.74 -33.10 0.44
CA PHE A 1033 5.78 -33.91 1.07
C PHE A 1033 7.01 -34.06 0.16
N SER A 1034 8.19 -34.06 0.77
CA SER A 1034 9.45 -34.26 0.06
C SER A 1034 9.81 -35.75 -0.07
N LEU A 1035 10.64 -36.09 -1.06
CA LEU A 1035 11.40 -37.34 -1.10
C LEU A 1035 12.86 -37.02 -1.38
N ILE A 1036 13.68 -37.15 -0.33
CA ILE A 1036 15.10 -36.78 -0.32
C ILE A 1036 15.91 -38.08 -0.17
N PRO A 1037 16.61 -38.56 -1.21
CA PRO A 1037 17.33 -39.83 -1.16
C PRO A 1037 18.56 -39.76 -0.24
N HIS A 1038 18.81 -40.81 0.53
CA HIS A 1038 20.02 -40.90 1.37
C HIS A 1038 21.30 -41.00 0.52
N PHE A 1039 21.19 -41.52 -0.71
CA PHE A 1039 22.26 -41.47 -1.73
C PHE A 1039 21.79 -40.60 -2.90
N PRO A 1040 22.28 -39.36 -3.06
CA PRO A 1040 21.73 -38.39 -4.01
C PRO A 1040 21.52 -38.89 -5.46
N PRO A 1041 22.41 -39.71 -6.06
CA PRO A 1041 22.17 -40.27 -7.40
C PRO A 1041 20.89 -41.13 -7.55
N ASP A 1042 20.37 -41.72 -6.48
CA ASP A 1042 19.13 -42.54 -6.52
C ASP A 1042 17.88 -41.72 -6.83
N TYR A 1043 17.96 -40.39 -6.72
CA TYR A 1043 17.00 -39.43 -7.26
C TYR A 1043 16.52 -39.79 -8.68
N LYS A 1044 17.44 -40.11 -9.59
CA LYS A 1044 17.14 -40.44 -11.00
C LYS A 1044 16.34 -41.74 -11.15
N ARG A 1045 16.43 -42.63 -10.15
CA ARG A 1045 15.78 -43.94 -10.09
C ARG A 1045 14.40 -43.81 -9.45
N LEU A 1046 14.28 -43.01 -8.38
CA LEU A 1046 13.01 -42.60 -7.76
C LEU A 1046 12.08 -41.88 -8.76
N LYS A 1047 12.61 -40.92 -9.54
CA LYS A 1047 11.85 -40.16 -10.54
C LYS A 1047 11.10 -41.02 -11.57
N GLN A 1048 11.57 -42.24 -11.84
CA GLN A 1048 10.94 -43.16 -12.79
C GLN A 1048 9.74 -43.93 -12.19
N ILE A 1049 9.58 -43.93 -10.87
CA ILE A 1049 8.59 -44.72 -10.12
C ILE A 1049 7.53 -43.82 -9.50
N ILE A 1050 7.97 -42.73 -8.86
CA ILE A 1050 7.11 -41.79 -8.15
C ILE A 1050 6.40 -40.90 -9.17
N THR A 1051 5.29 -41.43 -9.70
CA THR A 1051 4.40 -40.75 -10.65
C THR A 1051 3.15 -40.24 -9.94
N SER A 1052 2.47 -39.23 -10.49
CA SER A 1052 1.21 -38.70 -9.93
C SER A 1052 0.15 -39.79 -9.73
N GLN A 1053 0.10 -40.81 -10.62
CA GLN A 1053 -0.84 -41.93 -10.48
C GLN A 1053 -0.43 -42.91 -9.36
N TRP A 1054 0.87 -43.16 -9.18
CA TRP A 1054 1.37 -43.95 -8.04
C TRP A 1054 1.02 -43.25 -6.71
N VAL A 1055 1.28 -41.95 -6.60
CA VAL A 1055 0.93 -41.17 -5.40
C VAL A 1055 -0.58 -41.20 -5.13
N LYS A 1056 -1.42 -40.95 -6.15
CA LYS A 1056 -2.88 -41.09 -6.03
C LYS A 1056 -3.31 -42.46 -5.49
N SER A 1057 -2.68 -43.53 -5.96
CA SER A 1057 -2.96 -44.90 -5.52
C SER A 1057 -2.52 -45.22 -4.09
N VAL A 1058 -1.63 -44.43 -3.49
CA VAL A 1058 -1.20 -44.58 -2.09
C VAL A 1058 -2.08 -43.74 -1.16
N VAL A 1059 -2.42 -42.51 -1.55
CA VAL A 1059 -3.24 -41.60 -0.72
C VAL A 1059 -4.75 -41.85 -0.81
N SER A 1060 -5.23 -42.67 -1.76
CA SER A 1060 -6.65 -42.98 -1.96
C SER A 1060 -7.34 -43.49 -0.69
N HIS A 1061 -6.65 -44.32 0.11
CA HIS A 1061 -7.14 -44.84 1.39
C HIS A 1061 -7.48 -43.75 2.43
N LEU A 1062 -6.97 -42.52 2.28
CA LEU A 1062 -7.35 -41.40 3.13
C LEU A 1062 -8.76 -40.88 2.82
N LEU A 1063 -9.30 -41.16 1.64
CA LEU A 1063 -10.60 -40.65 1.18
C LEU A 1063 -11.72 -41.71 1.21
N ASP A 1064 -11.45 -42.88 1.77
CA ASP A 1064 -12.45 -43.92 2.01
C ASP A 1064 -13.36 -43.51 3.19
N LEU A 1065 -14.45 -42.80 2.87
CA LEU A 1065 -15.37 -42.20 3.85
C LEU A 1065 -16.29 -43.23 4.56
N SER A 1066 -16.17 -44.52 4.26
CA SER A 1066 -17.04 -45.54 4.86
C SER A 1066 -16.36 -46.90 5.02
N LEU A 1067 -16.43 -47.47 6.23
CA LEU A 1067 -16.16 -48.91 6.46
C LEU A 1067 -17.28 -49.83 5.89
N SER A 1068 -17.99 -49.36 4.85
CA SER A 1068 -19.02 -50.12 4.17
C SER A 1068 -18.41 -51.26 3.36
N SER A 1069 -19.07 -52.42 3.40
CA SER A 1069 -18.78 -53.55 2.50
C SER A 1069 -19.40 -53.39 1.12
N ASP A 1070 -20.16 -52.31 0.88
CA ASP A 1070 -20.82 -52.03 -0.39
C ASP A 1070 -19.81 -51.61 -1.48
N GLN A 1071 -19.93 -52.23 -2.66
CA GLN A 1071 -19.03 -51.99 -3.79
C GLN A 1071 -19.38 -50.68 -4.53
N ASP A 1072 -20.65 -50.28 -4.58
CA ASP A 1072 -21.04 -49.07 -5.31
C ASP A 1072 -20.62 -47.79 -4.58
N ALA A 1073 -20.57 -47.81 -3.25
CA ALA A 1073 -20.00 -46.73 -2.45
C ALA A 1073 -18.50 -46.50 -2.76
N ARG A 1074 -17.74 -47.58 -3.01
CA ARG A 1074 -16.32 -47.52 -3.37
C ARG A 1074 -16.12 -46.99 -4.78
N ASN A 1075 -16.88 -47.51 -5.75
CA ASN A 1075 -16.88 -47.03 -7.14
C ASN A 1075 -17.18 -45.52 -7.24
N GLN A 1076 -18.13 -45.01 -6.45
CA GLN A 1076 -18.41 -43.57 -6.39
C GLN A 1076 -17.29 -42.77 -5.70
N THR A 1077 -16.60 -43.36 -4.73
CA THR A 1077 -15.47 -42.74 -4.01
C THR A 1077 -14.24 -42.64 -4.93
N ASP A 1078 -13.83 -43.72 -5.58
CA ASP A 1078 -12.72 -43.71 -6.55
C ASP A 1078 -12.96 -42.73 -7.72
N LYS A 1079 -14.21 -42.56 -8.14
CA LYS A 1079 -14.58 -41.54 -9.12
C LYS A 1079 -14.34 -40.12 -8.58
N ARG A 1080 -14.85 -39.80 -7.38
CA ARG A 1080 -14.62 -38.50 -6.71
C ARG A 1080 -13.14 -38.20 -6.45
N ILE A 1081 -12.34 -39.21 -6.12
CA ILE A 1081 -10.88 -39.07 -5.94
C ILE A 1081 -10.22 -38.64 -7.25
N ASN A 1082 -10.59 -39.28 -8.37
CA ASN A 1082 -10.02 -38.94 -9.67
C ASN A 1082 -10.46 -37.56 -10.17
N GLU A 1083 -11.68 -37.12 -9.86
CA GLU A 1083 -12.23 -35.83 -10.26
C GLU A 1083 -11.72 -34.64 -9.42
N ASN A 1084 -11.50 -34.80 -8.09
CA ASN A 1084 -11.23 -33.67 -7.19
C ASN A 1084 -9.79 -33.54 -6.66
N VAL A 1085 -8.97 -34.59 -6.73
CA VAL A 1085 -7.56 -34.59 -6.24
C VAL A 1085 -6.60 -34.43 -7.42
N THR A 1086 -5.70 -33.45 -7.36
CA THR A 1086 -4.54 -33.35 -8.26
C THR A 1086 -3.25 -33.70 -7.51
N VAL A 1087 -2.25 -34.20 -8.24
CA VAL A 1087 -0.92 -34.46 -7.72
C VAL A 1087 0.12 -33.85 -8.65
N GLU A 1088 0.79 -32.82 -8.16
CA GLU A 1088 1.91 -32.14 -8.81
C GLU A 1088 3.22 -32.71 -8.25
N ILE A 1089 4.24 -32.88 -9.10
CA ILE A 1089 5.57 -33.39 -8.70
C ILE A 1089 6.63 -32.46 -9.29
N TYR A 1090 7.40 -31.83 -8.42
CA TYR A 1090 8.41 -30.83 -8.73
C TYR A 1090 9.82 -31.35 -8.47
N GLU A 1091 10.78 -30.91 -9.28
CA GLU A 1091 12.19 -31.31 -9.21
C GLU A 1091 13.05 -30.21 -8.57
N VAL A 1092 13.71 -30.52 -7.46
CA VAL A 1092 14.60 -29.58 -6.76
C VAL A 1092 16.05 -30.03 -6.98
N LYS A 1093 16.64 -29.48 -8.04
CA LYS A 1093 17.89 -29.94 -8.68
C LYS A 1093 19.10 -29.83 -7.75
N GLY A 1094 19.22 -28.72 -7.02
CA GLY A 1094 20.37 -28.42 -6.15
C GLY A 1094 20.49 -29.32 -4.91
N ILE A 1095 19.39 -29.95 -4.47
CA ILE A 1095 19.38 -31.00 -3.43
C ILE A 1095 18.97 -32.39 -3.96
N GLN A 1096 18.85 -32.57 -5.27
CA GLN A 1096 18.52 -33.84 -5.94
C GLN A 1096 17.30 -34.56 -5.31
N SER A 1097 16.20 -33.84 -5.13
CA SER A 1097 14.98 -34.35 -4.49
C SER A 1097 13.71 -34.07 -5.29
N LEU A 1098 12.63 -34.72 -4.88
CA LEU A 1098 11.27 -34.45 -5.36
C LEU A 1098 10.47 -33.71 -4.28
N ASN A 1099 9.68 -32.71 -4.67
CA ASN A 1099 8.60 -32.17 -3.86
C ASN A 1099 7.26 -32.57 -4.49
N ILE A 1100 6.40 -33.26 -3.73
CA ILE A 1100 5.11 -33.76 -4.20
C ILE A 1100 4.02 -32.95 -3.50
N VAL A 1101 3.13 -32.33 -4.28
CA VAL A 1101 1.97 -31.59 -3.76
C VAL A 1101 0.70 -32.36 -4.11
N VAL A 1102 -0.14 -32.64 -3.10
CA VAL A 1102 -1.43 -33.32 -3.26
C VAL A 1102 -2.54 -32.36 -2.84
N ARG A 1103 -3.34 -31.92 -3.81
CA ARG A 1103 -4.41 -30.95 -3.59
C ARG A 1103 -5.66 -31.58 -3.00
N ASN A 1104 -6.39 -30.83 -2.17
CA ASN A 1104 -7.72 -31.18 -1.64
C ASN A 1104 -7.83 -32.49 -0.82
N ILE A 1105 -6.77 -32.95 -0.16
CA ILE A 1105 -6.71 -34.26 0.52
C ILE A 1105 -7.02 -34.20 2.04
N LEU A 1106 -6.90 -33.03 2.67
CA LEU A 1106 -6.96 -32.86 4.13
C LEU A 1106 -8.37 -32.73 4.73
N ASP A 1107 -9.44 -33.04 3.99
CA ASP A 1107 -10.84 -33.00 4.46
C ASP A 1107 -11.29 -31.61 4.95
N GLY A 1108 -10.88 -30.55 4.24
CA GLY A 1108 -11.16 -29.15 4.59
C GLY A 1108 -10.02 -28.45 5.36
N GLY A 1109 -8.89 -29.12 5.55
CA GLY A 1109 -7.70 -28.56 6.20
C GLY A 1109 -7.81 -28.45 7.72
N VAL A 1110 -6.72 -28.01 8.37
CA VAL A 1110 -6.49 -28.08 9.83
C VAL A 1110 -7.70 -27.70 10.69
N ASN A 1111 -8.41 -26.64 10.33
CA ASN A 1111 -9.52 -26.13 11.13
C ASN A 1111 -10.80 -26.98 10.99
N CYS A 1112 -11.14 -27.42 9.78
CA CYS A 1112 -12.40 -28.14 9.51
C CYS A 1112 -12.26 -29.67 9.53
N SER A 1113 -11.04 -30.20 9.32
CA SER A 1113 -10.79 -31.63 9.08
C SER A 1113 -11.36 -32.55 10.16
N ARG A 1114 -12.08 -33.59 9.74
CA ARG A 1114 -12.56 -34.69 10.59
C ARG A 1114 -11.47 -35.74 10.85
N ARG A 1115 -10.27 -35.56 10.31
CA ARG A 1115 -9.09 -36.37 10.61
C ARG A 1115 -8.61 -36.18 12.05
N ILE A 1116 -7.87 -37.17 12.54
CA ILE A 1116 -7.08 -37.07 13.78
C ILE A 1116 -5.82 -36.26 13.46
N ASP A 1117 -5.00 -36.74 12.51
CA ASP A 1117 -3.94 -35.93 11.91
C ASP A 1117 -4.54 -34.96 10.88
N ARG A 1118 -4.92 -33.77 11.37
CA ARG A 1118 -5.49 -32.69 10.56
C ARG A 1118 -4.45 -31.95 9.71
N HIS A 1119 -3.16 -32.11 10.04
CA HIS A 1119 -2.03 -31.51 9.31
C HIS A 1119 -1.44 -32.49 8.27
N GLY A 1120 -1.81 -33.77 8.33
CA GLY A 1120 -1.27 -34.80 7.45
C GLY A 1120 0.23 -35.08 7.64
N LYS A 1121 0.84 -34.65 8.75
CA LYS A 1121 2.29 -34.80 8.98
C LYS A 1121 2.77 -36.25 9.04
N THR A 1122 1.85 -37.21 9.26
CA THR A 1122 2.11 -38.65 9.21
C THR A 1122 1.98 -39.26 7.81
N ILE A 1123 1.48 -38.52 6.82
CA ILE A 1123 1.27 -39.01 5.45
C ILE A 1123 2.61 -39.25 4.73
N SER A 1124 3.70 -38.57 5.11
CA SER A 1124 5.06 -38.90 4.67
C SER A 1124 5.43 -40.35 5.00
N ASP A 1125 5.11 -40.86 6.19
CA ASP A 1125 5.41 -42.24 6.56
C ASP A 1125 4.49 -43.25 5.85
N LEU A 1126 3.26 -42.88 5.48
CA LEU A 1126 2.42 -43.70 4.60
C LEU A 1126 3.03 -43.88 3.20
N ILE A 1127 3.74 -42.86 2.70
CA ILE A 1127 4.50 -42.91 1.44
C ILE A 1127 5.81 -43.71 1.63
N LEU A 1128 6.60 -43.43 2.68
CA LEU A 1128 7.87 -44.12 2.92
C LEU A 1128 7.71 -45.61 3.26
N CYS A 1129 6.60 -46.03 3.87
CA CYS A 1129 6.29 -47.44 4.11
C CYS A 1129 6.04 -48.25 2.82
N GLN A 1130 5.82 -47.59 1.68
CA GLN A 1130 5.54 -48.28 0.41
C GLN A 1130 6.74 -49.07 -0.10
N GLN A 1131 6.45 -50.19 -0.76
CA GLN A 1131 7.44 -51.11 -1.31
C GLN A 1131 7.67 -50.82 -2.79
N VAL A 1132 8.83 -50.26 -3.13
CA VAL A 1132 9.23 -49.89 -4.50
C VAL A 1132 10.25 -50.89 -5.07
N VAL A 1133 10.43 -50.90 -6.39
CA VAL A 1133 11.51 -51.63 -7.06
C VAL A 1133 12.32 -50.62 -7.87
N LEU A 1134 13.56 -50.37 -7.48
CA LEU A 1134 14.40 -49.40 -8.18
C LEU A 1134 14.92 -49.98 -9.51
N PRO A 1135 14.95 -49.19 -10.61
CA PRO A 1135 15.65 -49.58 -11.83
C PRO A 1135 17.17 -49.75 -11.58
N PRO A 1136 17.91 -50.34 -12.54
CA PRO A 1136 19.38 -50.35 -12.53
C PRO A 1136 19.99 -48.96 -12.29
#